data_AF-A0A3Q2XTN7-F1
#
_entry.id   AF-A0A3Q2XTN7-F1
#
_cell.length_a   1.000
_cell.length_b   1.000
_cell.length_c   1.000
_cell.angle_alpha   90.00
_cell.angle_beta   90.00
_cell.angle_gamma   90.00
#
_symmetry.space_group_name_H-M   'P 1'
#
loop_
_entity.id
_entity.type
_entity.pdbx_description
1 polymer ?
#
loop_
_entity_poly.entity_id
_entity_poly.type
_entity_poly.pdbx_seq_one_letter_code
_entity_poly.pdbx_strand_id
1 'polypeptide(L)'
;MELSGIIKKIGHSLVEIRVRALKSIMCKLEYSLISIPDIVQEKMLFVYLLEWFNFPEVPMQEEVLDLLLTLSKHPSAAQMLRDVEAEDFLSQLSANVEPRLRAVIDATLDQLFQLPELIPGCTPVFTQGLPNKPPTGGYFQKSMLKHVDQPPLKIPVHEAVKCLKFSVFPWLTLTNTDRHILSSNESSLRSSNPNLVRATCELLRDVIMQDFPAEIFLQRPNIAKTLLSLLRLGSGKGEASYLHLQALSCLRQLCVGLRQRLRFHRDPSFHSAKQGDTVSQNSSYSQEAQATQHSQASSPAAECSPRPSVVGGTGQRVRGDGQDGDAGSNSGSSHRSAVAAQTARQTPPADAGRLALPDQGLEDDPEMGLQQLTLAQFTVATLEHVIPLLQTDGSHVFCRVLELLFDTVLLLGDSICELVWDDRSLVGMELKEKLQTCMDLLADVLSYHQDNSSRSQVHHRVAYTGSAVFTIQFLQTILPPEKASANVPEKAVTAIFHLCLDKSFGMALPSMQETAVAYLEQLNSDSHELYRRVTCATLWMESTCSFLKEGEKNWPELLEMAEQAIEGLPFHEHLPVVKECVHFCAYLWKFDQPSPVLQTESQKLLLKLLSHPLLPVKIETYTCALDVVKECLGIQNMSRKESGLCSGVNFLLHHKVLYEISAFGLQDSAEKTTAHFLPDT
;
A
#
# COMPACT_ATOMS: atom_id res chain seq x y z
N MET A 1 -19.07 14.03 -4.91
CA MET A 1 -19.79 13.12 -3.99
C MET A 1 -20.40 13.99 -2.90
N GLU A 2 -21.70 13.90 -2.58
CA GLU A 2 -22.34 14.81 -1.61
C GLU A 2 -22.07 14.42 -0.15
N LEU A 3 -20.84 14.65 0.31
CA LEU A 3 -20.40 14.34 1.66
C LEU A 3 -21.21 15.11 2.73
N SER A 4 -21.40 16.42 2.54
CA SER A 4 -22.30 17.27 3.35
C SER A 4 -23.70 16.67 3.58
N GLY A 5 -24.25 15.94 2.61
CA GLY A 5 -25.57 15.30 2.71
C GLY A 5 -25.60 14.06 3.62
N ILE A 6 -24.45 13.40 3.84
CA ILE A 6 -24.28 12.31 4.81
C ILE A 6 -23.93 12.88 6.18
N ILE A 7 -23.06 13.89 6.23
CA ILE A 7 -22.65 14.56 7.47
C ILE A 7 -23.85 15.17 8.20
N LYS A 8 -24.76 15.85 7.51
CA LYS A 8 -26.02 16.36 8.09
C LYS A 8 -26.93 15.28 8.69
N LYS A 9 -26.77 14.00 8.30
CA LYS A 9 -27.53 12.87 8.85
C LYS A 9 -26.95 12.34 10.16
N ILE A 10 -25.71 12.70 10.51
CA ILE A 10 -25.11 12.40 11.82
C ILE A 10 -25.85 13.18 12.92
N GLY A 11 -26.19 14.46 12.69
CA GLY A 11 -27.01 15.27 13.62
C GLY A 11 -28.52 14.97 13.61
N HIS A 12 -28.98 13.87 12.99
CA HIS A 12 -30.40 13.59 12.84
C HIS A 12 -31.04 13.05 14.14
N SER A 13 -32.31 13.34 14.41
CA SER A 13 -33.00 12.90 15.65
C SER A 13 -33.21 11.38 15.73
N LEU A 14 -33.51 10.73 14.60
CA LEU A 14 -33.69 9.27 14.52
C LEU A 14 -32.36 8.50 14.56
N VAL A 15 -32.25 7.58 15.54
CA VAL A 15 -31.07 6.74 15.81
C VAL A 15 -30.63 5.92 14.58
N GLU A 16 -31.57 5.28 13.87
CA GLU A 16 -31.24 4.46 12.68
C GLU A 16 -30.56 5.30 11.57
N ILE A 17 -31.00 6.55 11.39
CA ILE A 17 -30.45 7.45 10.37
C ILE A 17 -29.05 7.91 10.77
N ARG A 18 -28.83 8.25 12.05
CA ARG A 18 -27.51 8.54 12.60
C ARG A 18 -26.55 7.37 12.39
N VAL A 19 -26.93 6.18 12.84
CA VAL A 19 -26.13 4.95 12.76
C VAL A 19 -25.80 4.59 11.31
N ARG A 20 -26.77 4.66 10.39
CA ARG A 20 -26.52 4.40 8.96
C ARG A 20 -25.58 5.45 8.34
N ALA A 21 -25.69 6.72 8.74
CA ALA A 21 -24.79 7.78 8.27
C ALA A 21 -23.35 7.60 8.78
N LEU A 22 -23.17 7.30 10.07
CA LEU A 22 -21.86 7.02 10.66
C LEU A 22 -21.21 5.80 10.00
N LYS A 23 -21.92 4.66 9.92
CA LYS A 23 -21.44 3.45 9.23
C LYS A 23 -21.09 3.74 7.77
N SER A 24 -21.86 4.61 7.08
CA SER A 24 -21.53 5.01 5.72
C SER A 24 -20.25 5.84 5.61
N ILE A 25 -19.92 6.69 6.60
CA ILE A 25 -18.68 7.46 6.60
C ILE A 25 -17.48 6.56 6.94
N MET A 26 -17.59 5.73 7.98
CA MET A 26 -16.55 4.77 8.35
C MET A 26 -16.19 3.84 7.19
N CYS A 27 -17.20 3.23 6.55
CA CYS A 27 -17.01 2.33 5.41
C CYS A 27 -16.41 3.06 4.18
N LYS A 28 -16.73 4.35 3.97
CA LYS A 28 -16.10 5.17 2.93
C LYS A 28 -14.63 5.51 3.24
N LEU A 29 -14.24 5.66 4.50
CA LEU A 29 -12.84 5.80 4.91
C LEU A 29 -12.10 4.45 4.77
N GLU A 30 -12.67 3.37 5.29
CA GLU A 30 -12.12 2.00 5.23
C GLU A 30 -11.80 1.57 3.80
N TYR A 31 -12.72 1.77 2.84
CA TYR A 31 -12.51 1.44 1.43
C TYR A 31 -11.84 2.56 0.61
N SER A 32 -11.26 3.58 1.27
CA SER A 32 -10.55 4.70 0.62
C SER A 32 -11.38 5.39 -0.48
N LEU A 33 -12.70 5.51 -0.26
CA LEU A 33 -13.65 6.24 -1.11
C LEU A 33 -13.63 7.75 -0.82
N ILE A 34 -13.19 8.10 0.39
CA ILE A 34 -12.95 9.46 0.89
C ILE A 34 -11.62 9.42 1.66
N SER A 35 -10.76 10.42 1.49
CA SER A 35 -9.52 10.53 2.28
C SER A 35 -9.71 11.42 3.52
N ILE A 36 -8.79 11.30 4.49
CA ILE A 36 -8.80 12.18 5.68
C ILE A 36 -8.69 13.67 5.27
N PRO A 37 -7.80 14.10 4.34
CA PRO A 37 -7.81 15.48 3.84
C PRO A 37 -9.14 15.97 3.26
N ASP A 38 -9.93 15.10 2.60
CA ASP A 38 -11.23 15.47 2.05
C ASP A 38 -12.27 15.69 3.17
N ILE A 39 -12.29 14.79 4.17
CA ILE A 39 -13.31 14.82 5.22
C ILE A 39 -13.09 15.97 6.22
N VAL A 40 -11.84 16.38 6.43
CA VAL A 40 -11.45 17.46 7.38
C VAL A 40 -11.91 18.85 6.91
N GLN A 41 -12.21 19.03 5.63
CA GLN A 41 -12.78 20.29 5.12
C GLN A 41 -14.23 20.54 5.60
N GLU A 42 -14.98 19.47 5.92
CA GLU A 42 -16.38 19.55 6.31
C GLU A 42 -16.53 19.83 7.81
N LYS A 43 -16.32 21.10 8.19
CA LYS A 43 -16.31 21.59 9.59
C LYS A 43 -17.45 21.08 10.48
N MET A 44 -18.64 20.89 9.91
CA MET A 44 -19.82 20.41 10.64
C MET A 44 -19.72 18.95 11.11
N LEU A 45 -18.81 18.14 10.55
CA LEU A 45 -18.60 16.77 10.99
C LEU A 45 -18.15 16.73 12.46
N PHE A 46 -17.16 17.54 12.83
CA PHE A 46 -16.63 17.59 14.19
C PHE A 46 -17.72 17.97 15.19
N VAL A 47 -18.55 18.96 14.86
CA VAL A 47 -19.73 19.34 15.65
C VAL A 47 -20.69 18.16 15.81
N TYR A 48 -21.11 17.51 14.71
CA TYR A 48 -22.07 16.41 14.78
C TYR A 48 -21.53 15.13 15.45
N LEU A 49 -20.20 14.89 15.42
CA LEU A 49 -19.57 13.78 16.16
C LEU A 49 -19.52 14.04 17.67
N LEU A 50 -19.35 15.30 18.10
CA LEU A 50 -19.44 15.67 19.52
C LEU A 50 -20.91 15.69 19.99
N GLU A 51 -21.82 16.28 19.20
CA GLU A 51 -23.26 16.24 19.44
C GLU A 51 -23.84 14.82 19.52
N TRP A 52 -23.16 13.82 18.93
CA TRP A 52 -23.54 12.41 19.02
C TRP A 52 -23.77 11.96 20.47
N PHE A 53 -22.93 12.43 21.41
CA PHE A 53 -23.00 12.11 22.84
C PHE A 53 -24.05 12.93 23.60
N ASN A 54 -24.63 13.96 22.98
CA ASN A 54 -25.71 14.78 23.57
C ASN A 54 -27.12 14.20 23.31
N PHE A 55 -27.24 13.15 22.48
CA PHE A 55 -28.51 12.44 22.27
C PHE A 55 -28.85 11.50 23.44
N PRO A 56 -30.14 11.24 23.72
CA PRO A 56 -30.55 10.33 24.80
C PRO A 56 -30.16 8.87 24.53
N GLU A 57 -30.00 8.49 23.26
CA GLU A 57 -29.47 7.20 22.84
C GLU A 57 -28.19 7.42 22.02
N VAL A 58 -27.08 6.93 22.57
CA VAL A 58 -25.72 7.06 22.01
C VAL A 58 -25.19 5.67 21.65
N PRO A 59 -25.60 5.08 20.50
CA PRO A 59 -25.01 3.84 20.00
C PRO A 59 -23.60 4.08 19.44
N MET A 60 -22.82 3.02 19.26
CA MET A 60 -21.50 3.06 18.60
C MET A 60 -20.51 4.07 19.21
N GLN A 61 -20.42 4.12 20.55
CA GLN A 61 -19.59 5.09 21.27
C GLN A 61 -18.09 4.90 20.99
N GLU A 62 -17.64 3.65 20.89
CA GLU A 62 -16.25 3.31 20.59
C GLU A 62 -15.87 3.79 19.18
N GLU A 63 -16.70 3.46 18.19
CA GLU A 63 -16.48 3.80 16.80
C GLU A 63 -16.47 5.31 16.52
N VAL A 64 -17.26 6.09 17.27
CA VAL A 64 -17.22 7.57 17.19
C VAL A 64 -15.95 8.14 17.83
N LEU A 65 -15.51 7.59 18.96
CA LEU A 65 -14.26 8.03 19.61
C LEU A 65 -13.02 7.63 18.80
N ASP A 66 -12.99 6.43 18.24
CA ASP A 66 -11.93 5.97 17.34
C ASP A 66 -11.87 6.79 16.05
N LEU A 67 -13.03 7.22 15.52
CA LEU A 67 -13.09 8.14 14.40
C LEU A 67 -12.54 9.52 14.77
N LEU A 68 -12.92 10.06 15.95
CA LEU A 68 -12.37 11.33 16.45
C LEU A 68 -10.85 11.26 16.66
N LEU A 69 -10.32 10.19 17.24
CA LEU A 69 -8.89 9.93 17.40
C LEU A 69 -8.17 9.77 16.05
N THR A 70 -8.81 9.10 15.09
CA THR A 70 -8.25 8.92 13.74
C THR A 70 -8.18 10.26 12.99
N LEU A 71 -9.19 11.11 13.15
CA LEU A 71 -9.19 12.46 12.59
C LEU A 71 -8.15 13.35 13.29
N SER A 72 -8.06 13.34 14.63
CA SER A 72 -7.18 14.25 15.39
C SER A 72 -5.70 14.14 15.03
N LYS A 73 -5.24 12.98 14.55
CA LYS A 73 -3.88 12.78 14.01
C LYS A 73 -3.54 13.68 12.82
N HIS A 74 -4.53 14.26 12.14
CA HIS A 74 -4.32 15.21 11.04
C HIS A 74 -4.30 16.66 11.58
N PRO A 75 -3.27 17.48 11.29
CA PRO A 75 -3.07 18.76 11.96
C PRO A 75 -4.23 19.75 11.78
N SER A 76 -4.82 19.81 10.58
CA SER A 76 -5.99 20.66 10.32
C SER A 76 -7.26 20.18 11.05
N ALA A 77 -7.33 18.89 11.38
CA ALA A 77 -8.46 18.30 12.11
C ALA A 77 -8.31 18.54 13.63
N ALA A 78 -7.09 18.40 14.16
CA ALA A 78 -6.77 18.82 15.53
C ALA A 78 -7.11 20.30 15.74
N GLN A 79 -6.77 21.17 14.77
CA GLN A 79 -7.17 22.57 14.84
C GLN A 79 -8.69 22.75 14.80
N MET A 80 -9.39 22.05 13.90
CA MET A 80 -10.86 22.09 13.84
C MET A 80 -11.55 21.59 15.12
N LEU A 81 -10.95 20.65 15.85
CA LEU A 81 -11.44 20.18 17.14
C LEU A 81 -11.20 21.21 18.26
N ARG A 82 -10.04 21.86 18.27
CA ARG A 82 -9.76 23.00 19.19
C ARG A 82 -10.68 24.19 18.92
N ASP A 83 -10.92 24.53 17.65
CA ASP A 83 -11.85 25.59 17.22
C ASP A 83 -13.31 25.36 17.69
N VAL A 84 -13.67 24.13 18.07
CA VAL A 84 -15.01 23.71 18.54
C VAL A 84 -15.01 23.42 20.06
N GLU A 85 -13.96 23.81 20.79
CA GLU A 85 -13.82 23.61 22.26
C GLU A 85 -13.94 22.12 22.68
N ALA A 86 -13.52 21.20 21.80
CA ALA A 86 -13.68 19.75 22.02
C ALA A 86 -12.93 19.23 23.25
N GLU A 87 -11.86 19.91 23.67
CA GLU A 87 -11.03 19.59 24.84
C GLU A 87 -11.82 19.62 26.16
N ASP A 88 -12.66 20.64 26.38
CA ASP A 88 -13.54 20.74 27.55
C ASP A 88 -14.64 19.67 27.52
N PHE A 89 -15.19 19.41 26.33
CA PHE A 89 -16.25 18.41 26.14
C PHE A 89 -15.75 16.99 26.41
N LEU A 90 -14.62 16.61 25.82
CA LEU A 90 -13.98 15.31 25.99
C LEU A 90 -13.53 15.09 27.44
N SER A 91 -13.02 16.13 28.11
CA SER A 91 -12.67 16.09 29.54
C SER A 91 -13.88 15.85 30.46
N GLN A 92 -15.08 16.36 30.09
CA GLN A 92 -16.32 16.09 30.82
C GLN A 92 -16.90 14.70 30.49
N LEU A 93 -16.71 14.23 29.25
CA LEU A 93 -17.14 12.90 28.80
C LEU A 93 -16.31 11.78 29.46
N SER A 94 -14.99 11.97 29.60
CA SER A 94 -14.06 10.99 30.17
C SER A 94 -14.44 10.54 31.59
N ALA A 95 -15.04 11.44 32.38
CA ALA A 95 -15.54 11.15 33.73
C ALA A 95 -16.74 10.17 33.76
N ASN A 96 -17.48 10.05 32.65
CA ASN A 96 -18.77 9.36 32.57
C ASN A 96 -18.75 8.06 31.74
N VAL A 97 -17.64 7.75 31.07
CA VAL A 97 -17.48 6.56 30.20
C VAL A 97 -16.67 5.43 30.84
N GLU A 98 -16.71 4.25 30.21
CA GLU A 98 -15.92 3.07 30.62
C GLU A 98 -14.41 3.30 30.48
N PRO A 99 -13.55 2.60 31.26
CA PRO A 99 -12.10 2.80 31.23
C PRO A 99 -11.45 2.61 29.85
N ARG A 100 -11.99 1.72 29.01
CA ARG A 100 -11.51 1.50 27.64
C ARG A 100 -11.72 2.73 26.76
N LEU A 101 -12.91 3.33 26.83
CA LEU A 101 -13.25 4.55 26.08
C LEU A 101 -12.50 5.77 26.62
N ARG A 102 -12.24 5.80 27.94
CA ARG A 102 -11.38 6.83 28.56
C ARG A 102 -9.98 6.86 27.94
N ALA A 103 -9.35 5.70 27.73
CA ALA A 103 -8.03 5.66 27.07
C ALA A 103 -8.03 6.24 25.64
N VAL A 104 -9.11 6.07 24.87
CA VAL A 104 -9.26 6.67 23.53
C VAL A 104 -9.46 8.18 23.64
N ILE A 105 -10.22 8.66 24.64
CA ILE A 105 -10.40 10.08 24.92
C ILE A 105 -9.07 10.73 25.36
N ASP A 106 -8.36 10.12 26.31
CA ASP A 106 -7.07 10.61 26.83
C ASP A 106 -6.05 10.70 25.69
N ALA A 107 -5.94 9.67 24.85
CA ALA A 107 -5.10 9.69 23.65
C ALA A 107 -5.53 10.76 22.64
N THR A 108 -6.81 11.09 22.55
CA THR A 108 -7.30 12.18 21.68
C THR A 108 -6.92 13.53 22.25
N LEU A 109 -7.07 13.73 23.57
CA LEU A 109 -6.67 14.94 24.27
C LEU A 109 -5.16 15.18 24.16
N ASP A 110 -4.33 14.14 24.33
CA ASP A 110 -2.87 14.22 24.15
C ASP A 110 -2.49 14.71 22.74
N GLN A 111 -3.23 14.30 21.70
CA GLN A 111 -3.03 14.80 20.32
C GLN A 111 -3.50 16.25 20.15
N LEU A 112 -4.55 16.69 20.85
CA LEU A 112 -5.02 18.08 20.81
C LEU A 112 -4.09 19.04 21.57
N PHE A 113 -3.45 18.59 22.65
CA PHE A 113 -2.47 19.36 23.43
C PHE A 113 -1.06 19.40 22.81
N GLN A 114 -0.78 18.58 21.78
CA GLN A 114 0.44 18.72 21.00
C GLN A 114 0.46 20.04 20.21
N LEU A 115 1.50 20.84 20.46
CA LEU A 115 1.80 22.06 19.71
C LEU A 115 1.98 21.71 18.22
N PRO A 116 1.36 22.45 17.28
CA PRO A 116 1.58 22.21 15.86
C PRO A 116 3.05 22.37 15.49
N GLU A 117 3.65 21.33 14.92
CA GLU A 117 4.92 21.48 14.22
C GLU A 117 4.75 22.51 13.10
N LEU A 118 5.55 23.57 13.14
CA LEU A 118 5.46 24.69 12.22
C LEU A 118 5.97 24.30 10.82
N ILE A 119 5.10 23.69 10.02
CA ILE A 119 5.34 23.48 8.59
C ILE A 119 5.50 24.85 7.91
N PRO A 120 6.65 25.17 7.28
CA PRO A 120 6.82 26.45 6.61
C PRO A 120 5.97 26.51 5.33
N GLY A 121 4.97 27.40 5.29
CA GLY A 121 4.33 27.75 4.01
C GLY A 121 2.79 27.80 3.94
N CYS A 122 2.08 28.24 4.98
CA CYS A 122 0.68 28.68 4.83
C CYS A 122 0.38 29.94 5.66
N THR A 123 0.06 31.04 4.98
CA THR A 123 -0.38 32.31 5.60
C THR A 123 -1.86 32.22 6.04
N PRO A 124 -2.19 32.50 7.32
CA PRO A 124 -3.59 32.53 7.75
C PRO A 124 -4.27 33.84 7.34
N VAL A 125 -5.39 33.74 6.62
CA VAL A 125 -6.31 34.87 6.40
C VAL A 125 -7.21 35.00 7.63
N PHE A 126 -6.93 35.99 8.47
CA PHE A 126 -7.82 36.34 9.58
C PHE A 126 -9.18 36.84 9.07
N THR A 127 -10.26 36.25 9.58
CA THR A 127 -11.61 36.84 9.47
C THR A 127 -12.20 36.93 10.88
N GLN A 128 -12.30 38.15 11.41
CA GLN A 128 -12.94 38.42 12.71
C GLN A 128 -14.47 38.42 12.57
N GLY A 129 -15.23 37.94 13.58
CA GLY A 129 -16.70 37.97 13.45
C GLY A 129 -17.58 37.42 14.59
N LEU A 130 -17.45 37.96 15.82
CA LEU A 130 -18.50 38.04 16.87
C LEU A 130 -18.98 36.73 17.58
N PRO A 131 -19.12 36.72 18.93
CA PRO A 131 -19.55 35.54 19.69
C PRO A 131 -21.05 35.50 20.02
N ASN A 132 -21.60 34.30 20.22
CA ASN A 132 -22.88 34.08 20.91
C ASN A 132 -22.77 32.85 21.83
N LYS A 133 -23.03 33.04 23.13
CA LYS A 133 -23.00 31.97 24.15
C LYS A 133 -24.28 31.12 24.12
N PRO A 134 -24.21 29.81 24.39
CA PRO A 134 -25.38 28.96 24.59
C PRO A 134 -25.92 29.07 26.03
N PRO A 135 -27.21 28.74 26.28
CA PRO A 135 -27.74 28.57 27.63
C PRO A 135 -27.40 27.19 28.20
N THR A 136 -26.93 27.19 29.44
CA THR A 136 -26.61 26.02 30.28
C THR A 136 -27.87 25.22 30.67
N GLY A 137 -27.78 23.87 30.74
CA GLY A 137 -28.87 23.06 31.32
C GLY A 137 -28.75 21.55 31.06
N GLY A 138 -27.92 20.84 31.84
CA GLY A 138 -27.82 19.38 31.75
C GLY A 138 -28.79 18.64 32.66
N TYR A 139 -29.23 17.44 32.25
CA TYR A 139 -29.83 16.42 33.11
C TYR A 139 -29.40 15.02 32.62
N PHE A 140 -28.45 14.40 33.31
CA PHE A 140 -28.09 13.00 33.08
C PHE A 140 -29.19 12.08 33.64
N GLN A 141 -29.75 11.21 32.80
CA GLN A 141 -30.62 10.11 33.27
C GLN A 141 -30.07 8.77 32.78
N LYS A 142 -29.88 7.85 33.72
CA LYS A 142 -29.12 6.60 33.55
C LYS A 142 -30.07 5.44 33.27
N SER A 143 -29.99 4.82 32.09
CA SER A 143 -30.70 3.56 31.80
C SER A 143 -29.85 2.59 30.98
N MET A 144 -29.52 1.44 31.58
CA MET A 144 -28.86 0.32 30.91
C MET A 144 -29.84 -0.40 29.98
N LEU A 145 -29.48 -0.57 28.71
CA LEU A 145 -30.11 -1.53 27.80
C LEU A 145 -29.03 -2.38 27.13
N LYS A 146 -29.28 -3.68 27.03
CA LYS A 146 -28.32 -4.68 26.58
C LYS A 146 -28.23 -4.67 25.07
N HIS A 147 -27.04 -4.44 24.52
CA HIS A 147 -26.79 -4.62 23.09
C HIS A 147 -26.70 -6.12 22.76
N VAL A 148 -27.33 -6.53 21.66
CA VAL A 148 -27.06 -7.82 21.02
C VAL A 148 -26.30 -7.51 19.75
N ASP A 149 -25.02 -7.86 19.73
CA ASP A 149 -24.16 -7.59 18.59
C ASP A 149 -24.61 -8.38 17.37
N GLN A 150 -24.85 -7.67 16.26
CA GLN A 150 -25.08 -8.28 14.96
C GLN A 150 -24.03 -7.72 13.98
N PRO A 151 -23.10 -8.57 13.49
CA PRO A 151 -22.03 -8.10 12.60
C PRO A 151 -22.60 -7.69 11.23
N PRO A 152 -21.93 -6.76 10.52
CA PRO A 152 -22.37 -6.33 9.19
C PRO A 152 -22.33 -7.51 8.20
N LEU A 153 -23.43 -7.70 7.46
CA LEU A 153 -23.56 -8.79 6.49
C LEU A 153 -22.55 -8.64 5.34
N LYS A 154 -21.77 -9.70 5.13
CA LYS A 154 -20.89 -9.85 3.96
C LYS A 154 -21.73 -10.22 2.73
N ILE A 155 -21.35 -9.65 1.58
CA ILE A 155 -21.80 -10.08 0.25
C ILE A 155 -21.49 -11.59 0.09
N PRO A 156 -22.35 -12.42 -0.52
CA PRO A 156 -22.18 -13.87 -0.54
C PRO A 156 -20.95 -14.28 -1.35
N VAL A 157 -19.83 -14.47 -0.66
CA VAL A 157 -18.71 -15.29 -1.14
C VAL A 157 -19.12 -16.76 -0.98
N HIS A 158 -18.82 -17.61 -1.98
CA HIS A 158 -19.02 -19.06 -1.84
C HIS A 158 -18.39 -19.54 -0.53
N GLU A 159 -19.19 -20.15 0.33
CA GLU A 159 -18.86 -20.49 1.73
C GLU A 159 -17.63 -21.43 1.89
N ALA A 160 -17.18 -22.02 0.78
CA ALA A 160 -16.00 -22.87 0.67
C ALA A 160 -14.66 -22.13 0.41
N VAL A 161 -14.67 -20.87 -0.09
CA VAL A 161 -13.45 -20.11 -0.43
C VAL A 161 -13.30 -18.93 0.53
N LYS A 162 -12.23 -18.93 1.33
CA LYS A 162 -12.03 -17.96 2.43
C LYS A 162 -11.00 -16.89 2.08
N CYS A 163 -10.15 -17.12 1.09
CA CYS A 163 -9.11 -16.19 0.65
C CYS A 163 -9.58 -14.97 -0.17
N LEU A 164 -10.83 -14.95 -0.64
CA LEU A 164 -11.35 -13.88 -1.49
C LEU A 164 -12.10 -12.82 -0.66
N LYS A 165 -11.63 -11.57 -0.70
CA LYS A 165 -12.38 -10.37 -0.26
C LYS A 165 -13.50 -10.02 -1.25
N PHE A 166 -13.23 -10.23 -2.55
CA PHE A 166 -14.16 -9.97 -3.64
C PHE A 166 -13.86 -10.94 -4.78
N SER A 167 -14.89 -11.60 -5.32
CA SER A 167 -14.75 -12.62 -6.36
C SER A 167 -15.18 -12.10 -7.74
N VAL A 168 -16.47 -11.81 -7.91
CA VAL A 168 -17.09 -11.44 -9.19
C VAL A 168 -17.98 -10.20 -9.06
N PHE A 169 -18.05 -9.42 -10.14
CA PHE A 169 -18.98 -8.31 -10.28
C PHE A 169 -20.38 -8.80 -10.67
N PRO A 170 -21.47 -8.13 -10.22
CA PRO A 170 -22.84 -8.46 -10.63
C PRO A 170 -23.00 -8.48 -12.15
N TRP A 171 -23.65 -9.52 -12.68
CA TRP A 171 -23.82 -9.69 -14.14
C TRP A 171 -24.56 -8.51 -14.77
N LEU A 172 -24.03 -8.00 -15.87
CA LEU A 172 -24.66 -6.93 -16.64
C LEU A 172 -25.30 -7.49 -17.91
N THR A 173 -26.61 -7.24 -18.04
CA THR A 173 -27.36 -7.48 -19.28
C THR A 173 -26.94 -6.47 -20.34
N LEU A 174 -26.78 -6.94 -21.58
CA LEU A 174 -26.33 -6.13 -22.71
C LEU A 174 -27.40 -6.11 -23.80
N THR A 175 -27.56 -4.99 -24.50
CA THR A 175 -28.41 -4.96 -25.70
C THR A 175 -27.76 -5.76 -26.84
N ASN A 176 -28.56 -6.16 -27.83
CA ASN A 176 -28.03 -6.85 -29.01
C ASN A 176 -27.00 -6.00 -29.80
N THR A 177 -27.14 -4.67 -29.77
CA THR A 177 -26.15 -3.74 -30.34
C THR A 177 -24.83 -3.80 -29.58
N ASP A 178 -24.87 -3.75 -28.24
CA ASP A 178 -23.68 -3.83 -27.39
C ASP A 178 -22.93 -5.17 -27.56
N ARG A 179 -23.70 -6.27 -27.59
CA ARG A 179 -23.18 -7.62 -27.86
C ARG A 179 -22.44 -7.68 -29.20
N HIS A 180 -22.98 -7.05 -30.25
CA HIS A 180 -22.35 -6.96 -31.56
C HIS A 180 -21.10 -6.05 -31.57
N ILE A 181 -21.11 -4.94 -30.84
CA ILE A 181 -19.93 -4.05 -30.71
C ILE A 181 -18.77 -4.83 -30.07
N LEU A 182 -19.02 -5.53 -28.96
CA LEU A 182 -17.98 -6.29 -28.27
C LEU A 182 -17.46 -7.46 -29.11
N SER A 183 -18.34 -8.27 -29.73
CA SER A 183 -17.92 -9.41 -30.56
C SER A 183 -17.19 -8.99 -31.85
N SER A 184 -17.57 -7.87 -32.45
CA SER A 184 -16.87 -7.29 -33.60
C SER A 184 -15.43 -6.85 -33.24
N ASN A 185 -15.27 -6.13 -32.13
CA ASN A 185 -13.94 -5.75 -31.63
C ASN A 185 -13.10 -6.97 -31.22
N GLU A 186 -13.71 -7.96 -30.57
CA GLU A 186 -13.08 -9.25 -30.25
C GLU A 186 -12.55 -9.97 -31.50
N SER A 187 -13.33 -9.99 -32.59
CA SER A 187 -12.91 -10.59 -33.86
C SER A 187 -11.76 -9.80 -34.51
N SER A 188 -11.77 -8.46 -34.41
CA SER A 188 -10.74 -7.58 -34.97
C SER A 188 -9.40 -7.71 -34.23
N LEU A 189 -9.43 -7.89 -32.91
CA LEU A 189 -8.24 -8.19 -32.09
C LEU A 189 -7.56 -9.52 -32.47
N ARG A 190 -8.32 -10.50 -33.00
CA ARG A 190 -7.78 -11.79 -33.47
C ARG A 190 -7.41 -11.79 -34.96
N SER A 191 -7.53 -10.66 -35.64
CA SER A 191 -7.17 -10.56 -37.05
C SER A 191 -5.65 -10.68 -37.26
N SER A 192 -5.24 -11.26 -38.39
CA SER A 192 -3.83 -11.36 -38.76
C SER A 192 -3.21 -10.02 -39.22
N ASN A 193 -3.95 -8.92 -39.17
CA ASN A 193 -3.51 -7.61 -39.64
C ASN A 193 -3.05 -6.74 -38.45
N PRO A 194 -1.73 -6.49 -38.27
CA PRO A 194 -1.23 -5.75 -37.12
C PRO A 194 -1.75 -4.30 -37.06
N ASN A 195 -2.04 -3.68 -38.20
CA ASN A 195 -2.59 -2.32 -38.22
C ASN A 195 -4.05 -2.28 -37.74
N LEU A 196 -4.84 -3.32 -38.04
CA LEU A 196 -6.20 -3.46 -37.52
C LEU A 196 -6.18 -3.73 -36.02
N VAL A 197 -5.35 -4.67 -35.54
CA VAL A 197 -5.19 -4.95 -34.10
C VAL A 197 -4.76 -3.68 -33.34
N ARG A 198 -3.81 -2.90 -33.87
CA ARG A 198 -3.39 -1.61 -33.30
C ARG A 198 -4.58 -0.65 -33.14
N ALA A 199 -5.30 -0.40 -34.23
CA ALA A 199 -6.44 0.52 -34.23
C ALA A 199 -7.58 0.03 -33.32
N THR A 200 -7.80 -1.29 -33.23
CA THR A 200 -8.77 -1.88 -32.29
C THR A 200 -8.35 -1.70 -30.83
N CYS A 201 -7.06 -1.84 -30.49
CA CYS A 201 -6.57 -1.53 -29.14
C CYS A 201 -6.75 -0.05 -28.78
N GLU A 202 -6.45 0.86 -29.70
CA GLU A 202 -6.66 2.30 -29.51
C GLU A 202 -8.15 2.61 -29.30
N LEU A 203 -9.03 2.09 -30.16
CA LEU A 203 -10.50 2.20 -30.02
C LEU A 203 -11.02 1.61 -28.70
N LEU A 204 -10.49 0.46 -28.28
CA LEU A 204 -10.88 -0.17 -27.02
C LEU A 204 -10.53 0.70 -25.81
N ARG A 205 -9.32 1.26 -25.76
CA ARG A 205 -8.87 2.15 -24.67
C ARG A 205 -9.63 3.47 -24.63
N ASP A 206 -9.77 4.11 -25.79
CA ASP A 206 -10.18 5.51 -25.87
C ASP A 206 -11.70 5.71 -25.98
N VAL A 207 -12.44 4.68 -26.41
CA VAL A 207 -13.90 4.74 -26.59
C VAL A 207 -14.58 3.61 -25.81
N ILE A 208 -14.34 2.35 -26.15
CA ILE A 208 -15.14 1.23 -25.64
C ILE A 208 -15.00 1.07 -24.11
N MET A 209 -13.80 1.23 -23.54
CA MET A 209 -13.58 1.19 -22.08
C MET A 209 -14.04 2.45 -21.34
N GLN A 210 -14.50 3.49 -22.04
CA GLN A 210 -15.15 4.67 -21.46
C GLN A 210 -16.68 4.52 -21.49
N ASP A 211 -17.22 3.98 -22.58
CA ASP A 211 -18.65 3.76 -22.78
C ASP A 211 -19.19 2.56 -21.98
N PHE A 212 -18.38 1.50 -21.79
CA PHE A 212 -18.78 0.27 -21.11
C PHE A 212 -18.18 0.13 -19.71
N PRO A 213 -18.98 -0.24 -18.68
CA PRO A 213 -18.48 -0.63 -17.37
C PRO A 213 -17.39 -1.72 -17.44
N ALA A 214 -16.26 -1.49 -16.78
CA ALA A 214 -15.06 -2.31 -16.87
C ALA A 214 -15.27 -3.79 -16.50
N GLU A 215 -16.24 -4.09 -15.64
CA GLU A 215 -16.60 -5.47 -15.27
C GLU A 215 -17.10 -6.34 -16.43
N ILE A 216 -17.61 -5.74 -17.51
CA ILE A 216 -18.07 -6.46 -18.72
C ILE A 216 -16.93 -7.27 -19.34
N PHE A 217 -15.69 -6.76 -19.30
CA PHE A 217 -14.52 -7.44 -19.84
C PHE A 217 -14.02 -8.60 -18.98
N LEU A 218 -14.53 -8.75 -17.74
CA LEU A 218 -14.33 -9.96 -16.92
C LEU A 218 -15.48 -10.95 -17.08
N GLN A 219 -16.72 -10.46 -17.14
CA GLN A 219 -17.93 -11.25 -17.43
C GLN A 219 -17.86 -11.94 -18.79
N ARG A 220 -17.29 -11.26 -19.79
CA ARG A 220 -17.13 -11.74 -21.18
C ARG A 220 -15.64 -11.69 -21.51
N PRO A 221 -14.84 -12.66 -21.00
CA PRO A 221 -13.40 -12.51 -20.81
C PRO A 221 -12.57 -12.57 -22.09
N ASN A 222 -13.18 -12.79 -23.25
CA ASN A 222 -12.47 -13.02 -24.51
C ASN A 222 -11.59 -11.84 -24.95
N ILE A 223 -12.04 -10.60 -24.74
CA ILE A 223 -11.24 -9.40 -25.03
C ILE A 223 -10.02 -9.36 -24.10
N ALA A 224 -10.22 -9.51 -22.78
CA ALA A 224 -9.13 -9.52 -21.80
C ALA A 224 -8.12 -10.67 -22.04
N LYS A 225 -8.61 -11.89 -22.29
CA LYS A 225 -7.79 -13.06 -22.66
C LYS A 225 -7.01 -12.83 -23.95
N THR A 226 -7.60 -12.16 -24.95
CA THR A 226 -6.91 -11.82 -26.21
C THR A 226 -5.82 -10.76 -25.98
N LEU A 227 -6.10 -9.69 -25.22
CA LEU A 227 -5.10 -8.69 -24.82
C LEU A 227 -3.91 -9.32 -24.07
N LEU A 228 -4.19 -10.22 -23.12
CA LEU A 228 -3.17 -11.00 -22.41
C LEU A 228 -2.37 -11.92 -23.35
N SER A 229 -3.01 -12.52 -24.35
CA SER A 229 -2.30 -13.33 -25.36
C SER A 229 -1.41 -12.50 -26.29
N LEU A 230 -1.81 -11.25 -26.59
CA LEU A 230 -1.02 -10.32 -27.41
C LEU A 230 0.31 -9.97 -26.73
N LEU A 231 0.39 -9.96 -25.39
CA LEU A 231 1.63 -9.75 -24.63
C LEU A 231 2.67 -10.88 -24.78
N ARG A 232 2.26 -12.07 -25.21
CA ARG A 232 3.16 -13.23 -25.37
C ARG A 232 3.84 -13.28 -26.74
N LEU A 233 3.35 -12.55 -27.75
CA LEU A 233 3.70 -12.74 -29.17
C LEU A 233 4.85 -11.87 -29.69
N GLY A 234 5.15 -10.77 -29.00
CA GLY A 234 6.06 -9.70 -29.44
C GLY A 234 7.41 -9.64 -28.71
N SER A 235 7.95 -10.80 -28.32
CA SER A 235 9.39 -10.94 -28.02
C SER A 235 10.27 -10.77 -29.28
N GLY A 236 9.65 -10.72 -30.47
CA GLY A 236 10.32 -10.43 -31.74
C GLY A 236 10.60 -8.93 -31.96
N LYS A 237 11.82 -8.60 -32.39
CA LYS A 237 12.22 -7.24 -32.80
C LYS A 237 11.44 -6.81 -34.06
N GLY A 238 10.69 -5.71 -34.00
CA GLY A 238 9.94 -5.15 -35.14
C GLY A 238 8.58 -4.58 -34.77
N GLU A 239 7.66 -4.53 -35.73
CA GLU A 239 6.30 -3.96 -35.57
C GLU A 239 5.48 -4.58 -34.42
N ALA A 240 5.77 -5.83 -34.05
CA ALA A 240 5.16 -6.53 -32.91
C ALA A 240 5.40 -5.80 -31.57
N SER A 241 6.51 -5.08 -31.42
CA SER A 241 6.83 -4.29 -30.22
C SER A 241 5.82 -3.15 -29.97
N TYR A 242 5.22 -2.59 -31.02
CA TYR A 242 4.19 -1.56 -30.87
C TYR A 242 2.85 -2.15 -30.40
N LEU A 243 2.50 -3.35 -30.85
CA LEU A 243 1.27 -4.03 -30.43
C LEU A 243 1.29 -4.35 -28.94
N HIS A 244 2.45 -4.75 -28.41
CA HIS A 244 2.68 -4.92 -26.98
C HIS A 244 2.35 -3.67 -26.17
N LEU A 245 2.85 -2.49 -26.58
CA LEU A 245 2.59 -1.24 -25.87
C LEU A 245 1.12 -0.83 -25.87
N GLN A 246 0.39 -1.11 -26.97
CA GLN A 246 -1.05 -0.87 -27.03
C GLN A 246 -1.83 -1.86 -26.16
N ALA A 247 -1.47 -3.15 -26.15
CA ALA A 247 -2.09 -4.14 -25.28
C ALA A 247 -1.85 -3.84 -23.78
N LEU A 248 -0.63 -3.45 -23.41
CA LEU A 248 -0.30 -2.97 -22.05
C LEU A 248 -1.16 -1.77 -21.65
N SER A 249 -1.35 -0.82 -22.56
CA SER A 249 -2.17 0.37 -22.31
C SER A 249 -3.67 0.04 -22.14
N CYS A 250 -4.20 -0.92 -22.90
CA CYS A 250 -5.57 -1.41 -22.73
C CYS A 250 -5.75 -2.13 -21.38
N LEU A 251 -4.81 -3.01 -21.00
CA LEU A 251 -4.85 -3.70 -19.73
C LEU A 251 -4.73 -2.72 -18.55
N ARG A 252 -3.91 -1.68 -18.66
CA ARG A 252 -3.81 -0.64 -17.64
C ARG A 252 -5.11 0.15 -17.50
N GLN A 253 -5.73 0.56 -18.61
CA GLN A 253 -7.03 1.22 -18.58
C GLN A 253 -8.11 0.32 -17.96
N LEU A 254 -8.09 -0.98 -18.28
CA LEU A 254 -8.98 -1.97 -17.66
C LEU A 254 -8.74 -2.08 -16.15
N CYS A 255 -7.49 -2.17 -15.68
CA CYS A 255 -7.18 -2.19 -14.24
C CYS A 255 -7.66 -0.90 -13.52
N VAL A 256 -7.44 0.27 -14.13
CA VAL A 256 -7.95 1.56 -13.60
C VAL A 256 -9.48 1.54 -13.51
N GLY A 257 -10.17 1.14 -14.58
CA GLY A 257 -11.64 1.03 -14.61
C GLY A 257 -12.19 0.04 -13.60
N LEU A 258 -11.62 -1.18 -13.51
CA LEU A 258 -12.04 -2.20 -12.54
C LEU A 258 -11.92 -1.72 -11.09
N ARG A 259 -10.86 -0.96 -10.77
CA ARG A 259 -10.67 -0.37 -9.43
C ARG A 259 -11.72 0.71 -9.12
N GLN A 260 -12.08 1.53 -10.11
CA GLN A 260 -13.17 2.51 -9.97
C GLN A 260 -14.53 1.80 -9.78
N ARG A 261 -14.80 0.73 -10.53
CA ARG A 261 -16.03 -0.06 -10.42
C ARG A 261 -16.10 -0.84 -9.11
N LEU A 262 -14.98 -1.38 -8.61
CA LEU A 262 -14.91 -2.00 -7.29
C LEU A 262 -15.20 -0.99 -6.17
N ARG A 263 -14.63 0.22 -6.26
CA ARG A 263 -14.94 1.32 -5.34
C ARG A 263 -16.42 1.73 -5.39
N PHE A 264 -17.01 1.80 -6.58
CA PHE A 264 -18.45 2.05 -6.77
C PHE A 264 -19.31 0.97 -6.08
N HIS A 265 -18.97 -0.31 -6.27
CA HIS A 265 -19.70 -1.43 -5.66
C HIS A 265 -19.46 -1.62 -4.16
N ARG A 266 -18.43 -0.97 -3.59
CA ARG A 266 -18.18 -0.91 -2.15
C ARG A 266 -18.81 0.30 -1.46
N ASP A 267 -19.35 1.25 -2.21
CA ASP A 267 -19.93 2.47 -1.64
C ASP A 267 -21.34 2.20 -1.07
N PRO A 268 -21.57 2.34 0.26
CA PRO A 268 -22.87 2.14 0.89
C PRO A 268 -24.01 2.96 0.29
N SER A 269 -23.69 4.08 -0.36
CA SER A 269 -24.66 4.99 -1.00
C SER A 269 -25.40 4.35 -2.19
N PHE A 270 -24.81 3.33 -2.81
CA PHE A 270 -25.36 2.64 -3.98
C PHE A 270 -25.94 1.26 -3.66
N HIS A 271 -25.82 0.79 -2.41
CA HIS A 271 -26.45 -0.46 -1.96
C HIS A 271 -27.96 -0.27 -1.76
N SER A 272 -28.76 -0.75 -2.71
CA SER A 272 -30.21 -0.91 -2.54
C SER A 272 -30.52 -2.30 -1.99
N ALA A 273 -31.29 -2.39 -0.90
CA ALA A 273 -31.65 -3.66 -0.25
C ALA A 273 -32.40 -4.64 -1.18
N LYS A 274 -32.98 -4.17 -2.30
CA LYS A 274 -33.68 -5.00 -3.28
C LYS A 274 -32.77 -5.83 -4.20
N GLN A 275 -31.45 -5.62 -4.16
CA GLN A 275 -30.53 -6.23 -5.13
C GLN A 275 -30.04 -7.63 -4.73
N GLY A 276 -30.41 -8.10 -3.53
CA GLY A 276 -30.10 -9.47 -3.06
C GLY A 276 -31.12 -10.54 -3.47
N ASP A 277 -32.38 -10.16 -3.70
CA ASP A 277 -33.48 -11.12 -3.87
C ASP A 277 -33.51 -11.83 -5.24
N THR A 278 -32.69 -11.40 -6.21
CA THR A 278 -32.62 -11.98 -7.56
C THR A 278 -31.49 -12.99 -7.78
N VAL A 279 -30.67 -13.30 -6.77
CA VAL A 279 -29.53 -14.24 -6.90
C VAL A 279 -29.65 -15.48 -5.99
N SER A 280 -30.75 -15.60 -5.22
CA SER A 280 -31.01 -16.77 -4.37
C SER A 280 -32.34 -17.44 -4.69
N GLN A 281 -32.44 -18.07 -5.86
CA GLN A 281 -33.42 -19.13 -6.13
C GLN A 281 -32.77 -20.33 -6.83
N ASN A 282 -32.26 -21.24 -6.01
CA ASN A 282 -32.00 -22.66 -6.30
C ASN A 282 -31.99 -23.39 -4.95
N SER A 283 -32.75 -24.46 -4.69
CA SER A 283 -33.86 -25.06 -5.43
C SER A 283 -34.62 -26.02 -4.49
N SER A 284 -35.94 -26.18 -4.67
CA SER A 284 -36.67 -27.44 -4.38
C SER A 284 -38.12 -27.34 -4.83
N TYR A 285 -38.51 -28.23 -5.74
CA TYR A 285 -39.91 -28.44 -6.08
C TYR A 285 -40.63 -29.17 -4.94
N SER A 286 -41.73 -28.60 -4.47
CA SER A 286 -42.81 -29.32 -3.78
C SER A 286 -44.13 -28.68 -4.18
N GLN A 287 -45.06 -29.47 -4.71
CA GLN A 287 -46.42 -29.04 -5.00
C GLN A 287 -47.19 -28.88 -3.69
N GLU A 288 -48.01 -27.84 -3.54
CA GLU A 288 -49.47 -28.02 -3.50
C GLU A 288 -50.31 -26.73 -3.38
N ALA A 289 -51.53 -26.85 -3.91
CA ALA A 289 -52.78 -26.21 -3.49
C ALA A 289 -52.92 -24.67 -3.38
N GLN A 290 -53.89 -24.19 -4.17
CA GLN A 290 -54.61 -22.93 -3.98
C GLN A 290 -55.15 -22.78 -2.54
N ALA A 291 -54.88 -21.66 -1.88
CA ALA A 291 -55.67 -21.19 -0.74
C ALA A 291 -55.69 -19.66 -0.66
N THR A 292 -56.76 -19.05 -1.17
CA THR A 292 -57.12 -17.66 -0.89
C THR A 292 -57.47 -17.51 0.59
N GLN A 293 -56.69 -16.73 1.36
CA GLN A 293 -57.16 -16.22 2.65
C GLN A 293 -56.86 -14.72 2.80
N HIS A 294 -57.94 -13.95 2.85
CA HIS A 294 -57.94 -12.62 3.43
C HIS A 294 -57.47 -12.67 4.89
N SER A 295 -56.76 -11.62 5.33
CA SER A 295 -56.80 -11.20 6.72
C SER A 295 -56.89 -9.69 6.79
N GLN A 296 -58.01 -9.20 7.33
CA GLN A 296 -58.22 -7.79 7.64
C GLN A 296 -57.60 -7.49 9.01
N ALA A 297 -56.89 -6.38 9.14
CA ALA A 297 -56.62 -5.75 10.43
C ALA A 297 -56.64 -4.23 10.23
N SER A 298 -57.56 -3.56 10.92
CA SER A 298 -57.90 -2.15 10.70
C SER A 298 -57.13 -1.24 11.65
N SER A 299 -56.52 -0.17 11.13
CA SER A 299 -56.03 0.96 11.93
C SER A 299 -57.04 2.11 11.89
N PRO A 300 -57.35 2.78 13.02
CA PRO A 300 -58.18 3.98 13.03
C PRO A 300 -57.38 5.21 12.57
N ALA A 301 -58.10 6.26 12.12
CA ALA A 301 -57.56 7.39 11.38
C ALA A 301 -57.25 8.63 12.24
N ALA A 302 -56.27 9.43 11.80
CA ALA A 302 -56.32 10.90 11.78
C ALA A 302 -55.19 11.51 10.90
N GLU A 303 -55.59 12.13 9.79
CA GLU A 303 -55.18 13.46 9.27
C GLU A 303 -53.67 13.78 9.08
N CYS A 304 -53.10 13.76 7.86
CA CYS A 304 -53.29 14.63 6.68
C CYS A 304 -52.51 15.96 6.67
N SER A 305 -51.45 16.04 5.85
CA SER A 305 -51.15 17.16 4.92
C SER A 305 -50.09 16.71 3.88
N PRO A 306 -49.93 17.36 2.71
CA PRO A 306 -49.90 16.60 1.45
C PRO A 306 -48.59 16.63 0.65
N ARG A 307 -48.40 15.63 -0.22
CA ARG A 307 -47.42 15.65 -1.32
C ARG A 307 -48.08 15.08 -2.60
N PRO A 308 -47.90 15.69 -3.78
CA PRO A 308 -48.68 15.30 -4.96
C PRO A 308 -48.13 14.04 -5.63
N SER A 309 -48.95 12.99 -5.66
CA SER A 309 -48.69 11.76 -6.41
C SER A 309 -49.46 11.80 -7.74
N VAL A 310 -48.77 12.08 -8.85
CA VAL A 310 -49.34 11.89 -10.19
C VAL A 310 -49.15 10.42 -10.59
N VAL A 311 -50.22 9.64 -10.43
CA VAL A 311 -50.33 8.30 -11.01
C VAL A 311 -50.54 8.44 -12.52
N GLY A 312 -49.86 7.59 -13.31
CA GLY A 312 -49.99 7.60 -14.77
C GLY A 312 -51.39 7.19 -15.23
N GLY A 313 -52.07 8.09 -15.93
CA GLY A 313 -53.26 7.75 -16.71
C GLY A 313 -52.88 7.15 -18.06
N THR A 314 -53.54 6.05 -18.44
CA THR A 314 -53.48 5.47 -19.78
C THR A 314 -54.07 6.44 -20.80
N GLY A 315 -53.19 7.08 -21.59
CA GLY A 315 -53.55 8.12 -22.55
C GLY A 315 -52.92 7.86 -23.93
N GLN A 316 -53.76 7.38 -24.85
CA GLN A 316 -53.44 7.09 -26.25
C GLN A 316 -52.87 8.33 -26.95
N ARG A 317 -51.56 8.34 -27.25
CA ARG A 317 -50.90 9.51 -27.86
C ARG A 317 -51.25 9.64 -29.34
N VAL A 318 -51.67 10.85 -29.71
CA VAL A 318 -52.04 11.23 -31.07
C VAL A 318 -50.81 11.25 -31.99
N ARG A 319 -51.00 10.77 -33.21
CA ARG A 319 -50.03 10.75 -34.30
C ARG A 319 -49.89 12.17 -34.87
N GLY A 320 -48.76 12.82 -34.65
CA GLY A 320 -48.43 14.11 -35.28
C GLY A 320 -47.86 13.90 -36.67
N ASP A 321 -48.49 14.50 -37.67
CA ASP A 321 -48.17 14.47 -39.09
C ASP A 321 -47.37 15.72 -39.51
N GLY A 322 -46.06 15.67 -39.34
CA GLY A 322 -45.15 16.66 -39.90
C GLY A 322 -45.01 16.52 -41.41
N GLN A 323 -45.87 17.20 -42.17
CA GLN A 323 -45.64 17.50 -43.58
C GLN A 323 -44.72 18.71 -43.71
N ASP A 324 -43.61 18.54 -44.43
CA ASP A 324 -42.82 19.53 -45.18
C ASP A 324 -41.83 18.70 -46.02
N GLY A 325 -41.56 18.93 -47.31
CA GLY A 325 -42.16 19.81 -48.31
C GLY A 325 -41.57 19.42 -49.69
N ASP A 326 -42.31 19.58 -50.78
CA ASP A 326 -41.91 19.05 -52.09
C ASP A 326 -40.65 19.71 -52.68
N ALA A 327 -39.68 18.88 -53.10
CA ALA A 327 -38.61 19.26 -54.02
C ALA A 327 -38.27 18.07 -54.93
N GLY A 328 -39.00 17.93 -56.04
CA GLY A 328 -38.77 16.85 -57.00
C GLY A 328 -37.64 17.14 -58.00
N SER A 329 -36.94 16.09 -58.44
CA SER A 329 -36.51 15.94 -59.85
C SER A 329 -35.98 14.53 -60.18
N ASN A 330 -36.84 13.76 -60.85
CA ASN A 330 -36.57 12.89 -61.99
C ASN A 330 -35.23 12.10 -62.14
N SER A 331 -35.39 10.78 -62.07
CA SER A 331 -35.23 9.86 -63.22
C SER A 331 -33.85 9.60 -63.84
N GLY A 332 -33.43 8.33 -63.80
CA GLY A 332 -32.32 7.77 -64.58
C GLY A 332 -32.43 6.24 -64.72
N SER A 333 -33.21 5.77 -65.70
CA SER A 333 -33.44 4.34 -65.98
C SER A 333 -32.30 3.66 -66.75
N SER A 334 -32.23 2.32 -66.65
CA SER A 334 -31.70 1.30 -67.60
C SER A 334 -30.63 0.39 -66.96
N HIS A 335 -30.42 -0.89 -67.28
CA HIS A 335 -31.17 -1.98 -67.92
C HIS A 335 -30.26 -3.24 -67.90
N ARG A 336 -30.87 -4.42 -67.73
CA ARG A 336 -30.56 -5.72 -68.42
C ARG A 336 -29.45 -6.68 -67.96
N SER A 337 -29.81 -7.97 -68.14
CA SER A 337 -29.02 -9.22 -68.23
C SER A 337 -28.50 -9.80 -66.90
N ALA A 338 -28.86 -11.01 -66.42
CA ALA A 338 -29.12 -12.34 -67.05
C ALA A 338 -27.83 -12.98 -67.63
N VAL A 339 -27.53 -14.29 -67.57
CA VAL A 339 -28.28 -15.57 -67.44
C VAL A 339 -27.38 -16.60 -66.69
N ALA A 340 -27.84 -17.51 -65.81
CA ALA A 340 -28.18 -18.94 -66.05
C ALA A 340 -28.64 -19.59 -64.72
N ALA A 341 -29.78 -20.30 -64.61
CA ALA A 341 -30.09 -21.69 -65.05
C ALA A 341 -29.21 -22.75 -64.33
N GLN A 342 -29.73 -23.77 -63.62
CA GLN A 342 -30.81 -24.71 -63.99
C GLN A 342 -31.64 -25.28 -62.79
N THR A 343 -32.98 -25.37 -63.00
CA THR A 343 -33.97 -26.45 -62.69
C THR A 343 -33.63 -27.61 -61.72
N ALA A 344 -34.56 -28.19 -60.92
CA ALA A 344 -36.05 -28.25 -60.91
C ALA A 344 -36.60 -28.33 -59.44
N ARG A 345 -37.91 -28.30 -59.08
CA ARG A 345 -39.20 -28.65 -59.74
C ARG A 345 -40.41 -27.94 -59.03
N GLN A 346 -41.57 -27.85 -59.69
CA GLN A 346 -42.83 -27.10 -59.35
C GLN A 346 -43.69 -27.78 -58.22
N THR A 347 -44.32 -27.15 -57.20
CA THR A 347 -45.39 -26.09 -56.99
C THR A 347 -46.86 -26.52 -57.22
N PRO A 348 -47.91 -25.85 -56.69
CA PRO A 348 -48.22 -25.20 -55.37
C PRO A 348 -49.60 -25.77 -54.82
N PRO A 349 -50.62 -25.06 -54.22
CA PRO A 349 -50.75 -23.81 -53.41
C PRO A 349 -51.64 -23.92 -52.10
N ALA A 350 -51.92 -22.77 -51.45
CA ALA A 350 -53.03 -22.40 -50.51
C ALA A 350 -53.14 -23.07 -49.10
N ASP A 351 -53.47 -22.41 -47.99
CA ASP A 351 -53.81 -20.99 -47.72
C ASP A 351 -53.46 -20.55 -46.25
N ALA A 352 -53.43 -19.24 -46.01
CA ALA A 352 -53.56 -18.49 -44.74
C ALA A 352 -52.93 -19.02 -43.42
N GLY A 353 -51.86 -18.35 -42.95
CA GLY A 353 -51.41 -18.44 -41.55
C GLY A 353 -50.19 -17.56 -41.23
N ARG A 354 -50.40 -16.37 -40.66
CA ARG A 354 -49.30 -15.51 -40.18
C ARG A 354 -48.63 -16.15 -38.95
N LEU A 355 -47.49 -16.81 -39.14
CA LEU A 355 -46.55 -17.09 -38.06
C LEU A 355 -45.48 -16.00 -38.06
N ALA A 356 -45.56 -15.12 -37.05
CA ALA A 356 -44.42 -14.30 -36.68
C ALA A 356 -43.30 -15.24 -36.23
N LEU A 357 -42.09 -15.05 -36.78
CA LEU A 357 -40.89 -15.65 -36.23
C LEU A 357 -40.78 -15.18 -34.77
N PRO A 358 -40.58 -16.09 -33.78
CA PRO A 358 -40.27 -15.65 -32.43
C PRO A 358 -38.97 -14.84 -32.48
N ASP A 359 -39.00 -13.66 -31.87
CA ASP A 359 -37.82 -12.83 -31.65
C ASP A 359 -36.76 -13.68 -30.93
N GLN A 360 -35.55 -13.78 -31.49
CA GLN A 360 -34.52 -14.67 -30.98
C GLN A 360 -33.77 -14.06 -29.79
N GLY A 361 -34.54 -13.47 -28.87
CA GLY A 361 -34.17 -13.20 -27.49
C GLY A 361 -34.23 -14.49 -26.67
N LEU A 362 -33.37 -15.45 -26.99
CA LEU A 362 -33.03 -16.50 -26.03
C LEU A 362 -32.31 -15.83 -24.85
N GLU A 363 -32.71 -16.25 -23.66
CA GLU A 363 -32.35 -15.64 -22.38
C GLU A 363 -30.84 -15.72 -22.09
N ASP A 364 -30.37 -14.96 -21.09
CA ASP A 364 -28.99 -15.06 -20.62
C ASP A 364 -28.69 -16.51 -20.20
N ASP A 365 -27.93 -17.21 -21.04
CA ASP A 365 -27.54 -18.61 -20.83
C ASP A 365 -26.78 -18.74 -19.50
N PRO A 366 -27.25 -19.52 -18.51
CA PRO A 366 -26.60 -19.61 -17.20
C PRO A 366 -25.16 -20.17 -17.28
N GLU A 367 -24.81 -20.83 -18.38
CA GLU A 367 -23.43 -21.25 -18.67
C GLU A 367 -22.46 -20.07 -18.86
N MET A 368 -22.93 -18.91 -19.30
CA MET A 368 -22.09 -17.72 -19.53
C MET A 368 -21.55 -17.12 -18.22
N GLY A 369 -22.31 -17.22 -17.12
CA GLY A 369 -21.87 -16.79 -15.79
C GLY A 369 -20.73 -17.68 -15.24
N LEU A 370 -20.73 -18.97 -15.60
CA LEU A 370 -19.69 -19.93 -15.18
C LEU A 370 -18.34 -19.71 -15.89
N GLN A 371 -18.31 -18.92 -16.98
CA GLN A 371 -17.09 -18.60 -17.72
C GLN A 371 -16.46 -17.25 -17.34
N GLN A 372 -17.07 -16.50 -16.42
CA GLN A 372 -16.57 -15.21 -15.94
C GLN A 372 -15.21 -15.36 -15.25
N LEU A 373 -14.27 -14.45 -15.55
CA LEU A 373 -13.03 -14.32 -14.78
C LEU A 373 -13.33 -13.68 -13.42
N THR A 374 -12.85 -14.29 -12.33
CA THR A 374 -12.79 -13.59 -11.04
C THR A 374 -11.76 -12.47 -11.08
N LEU A 375 -11.90 -11.46 -10.22
CA LEU A 375 -10.93 -10.36 -10.15
C LEU A 375 -9.52 -10.86 -9.76
N ALA A 376 -9.45 -11.84 -8.85
CA ALA A 376 -8.20 -12.49 -8.45
C ALA A 376 -7.54 -13.24 -9.64
N GLN A 377 -8.30 -14.06 -10.38
CA GLN A 377 -7.75 -14.77 -11.55
C GLN A 377 -7.25 -13.80 -12.63
N PHE A 378 -7.99 -12.71 -12.91
CA PHE A 378 -7.55 -11.72 -13.90
C PHE A 378 -6.27 -10.99 -13.48
N THR A 379 -6.17 -10.56 -12.22
CA THR A 379 -4.97 -9.85 -11.72
C THR A 379 -3.75 -10.76 -11.72
N VAL A 380 -3.87 -12.00 -11.24
CA VAL A 380 -2.76 -12.97 -11.22
C VAL A 380 -2.33 -13.38 -12.64
N ALA A 381 -3.26 -13.63 -13.56
CA ALA A 381 -2.92 -13.90 -14.97
C ALA A 381 -2.25 -12.70 -15.66
N THR A 382 -2.61 -11.47 -15.26
CA THR A 382 -1.95 -10.25 -15.73
C THR A 382 -0.52 -10.18 -15.20
N LEU A 383 -0.29 -10.41 -13.91
CA LEU A 383 1.06 -10.47 -13.33
C LEU A 383 1.94 -11.52 -14.03
N GLU A 384 1.44 -12.75 -14.20
CA GLU A 384 2.17 -13.86 -14.84
C GLU A 384 2.66 -13.51 -16.26
N HIS A 385 1.95 -12.66 -17.00
CA HIS A 385 2.32 -12.29 -18.38
C HIS A 385 3.06 -10.96 -18.49
N VAL A 386 2.93 -10.08 -17.49
CA VAL A 386 3.53 -8.74 -17.50
C VAL A 386 4.89 -8.72 -16.80
N ILE A 387 5.11 -9.50 -15.73
CA ILE A 387 6.40 -9.55 -15.02
C ILE A 387 7.58 -9.89 -15.96
N PRO A 388 7.51 -10.89 -16.86
CA PRO A 388 8.62 -11.19 -17.77
C PRO A 388 8.99 -10.05 -18.70
N LEU A 389 8.06 -9.14 -19.01
CA LEU A 389 8.29 -7.98 -19.88
C LEU A 389 9.15 -6.89 -19.22
N LEU A 390 9.43 -7.00 -17.92
CA LEU A 390 10.42 -6.15 -17.25
C LEU A 390 11.84 -6.43 -17.77
N GLN A 391 12.13 -7.65 -18.26
CA GLN A 391 13.42 -8.02 -18.89
C GLN A 391 13.56 -7.37 -20.28
N THR A 392 13.78 -6.06 -20.28
CA THR A 392 13.90 -5.24 -21.49
C THR A 392 15.08 -4.29 -21.38
N ASP A 393 15.70 -3.95 -22.51
CA ASP A 393 16.75 -2.92 -22.61
C ASP A 393 16.17 -1.49 -22.75
N GLY A 394 14.85 -1.35 -22.87
CA GLY A 394 14.17 -0.09 -23.20
C GLY A 394 13.46 0.57 -22.02
N SER A 395 13.94 1.75 -21.60
CA SER A 395 13.38 2.52 -20.46
C SER A 395 11.88 2.80 -20.57
N HIS A 396 11.41 3.24 -21.74
CA HIS A 396 9.98 3.53 -21.93
C HIS A 396 9.11 2.27 -21.78
N VAL A 397 9.55 1.13 -22.30
CA VAL A 397 8.82 -0.13 -22.18
C VAL A 397 8.78 -0.55 -20.71
N PHE A 398 9.93 -0.53 -20.03
CA PHE A 398 10.04 -0.82 -18.60
C PHE A 398 9.07 0.01 -17.76
N CYS A 399 9.04 1.34 -17.93
CA CYS A 399 8.13 2.20 -17.17
C CYS A 399 6.65 1.86 -17.42
N ARG A 400 6.24 1.55 -18.65
CA ARG A 400 4.84 1.18 -18.97
C ARG A 400 4.44 -0.18 -18.39
N VAL A 401 5.35 -1.14 -18.39
CA VAL A 401 5.17 -2.44 -17.73
C VAL A 401 5.01 -2.24 -16.22
N LEU A 402 5.90 -1.45 -15.60
CA LEU A 402 5.90 -1.18 -14.17
C LEU A 402 4.65 -0.40 -13.70
N GLU A 403 4.17 0.59 -14.47
CA GLU A 403 2.90 1.29 -14.24
C GLU A 403 1.72 0.31 -14.15
N LEU A 404 1.60 -0.63 -15.10
CA LEU A 404 0.56 -1.65 -15.12
C LEU A 404 0.68 -2.61 -13.93
N LEU A 405 1.90 -3.00 -13.57
CA LEU A 405 2.14 -3.91 -12.44
C LEU A 405 1.68 -3.32 -11.11
N PHE A 406 2.01 -2.05 -10.82
CA PHE A 406 1.51 -1.37 -9.60
C PHE A 406 -0.02 -1.24 -9.60
N ASP A 407 -0.63 -0.84 -10.73
CA ASP A 407 -2.10 -0.78 -10.85
C ASP A 407 -2.77 -2.16 -10.66
N THR A 408 -2.09 -3.24 -11.03
CA THR A 408 -2.57 -4.64 -10.91
C THR A 408 -2.41 -5.19 -9.49
N VAL A 409 -1.30 -4.90 -8.78
CA VAL A 409 -1.08 -5.34 -7.40
C VAL A 409 -2.07 -4.69 -6.43
N LEU A 410 -2.42 -3.42 -6.64
CA LEU A 410 -3.47 -2.76 -5.86
C LEU A 410 -4.83 -3.48 -6.02
N LEU A 411 -5.21 -3.87 -7.25
CA LEU A 411 -6.39 -4.69 -7.48
C LEU A 411 -6.31 -6.08 -6.87
N LEU A 412 -5.12 -6.70 -6.88
CA LEU A 412 -4.91 -8.01 -6.27
C LEU A 412 -5.13 -7.92 -4.76
N GLY A 413 -4.50 -6.99 -4.06
CA GLY A 413 -4.70 -6.74 -2.62
C GLY A 413 -6.14 -6.38 -2.24
N ASP A 414 -6.88 -5.76 -3.16
CA ASP A 414 -8.32 -5.53 -3.04
C ASP A 414 -9.16 -6.82 -3.20
N SER A 415 -8.68 -7.81 -3.97
CA SER A 415 -9.40 -9.06 -4.27
C SER A 415 -9.13 -10.20 -3.29
N ILE A 416 -7.91 -10.33 -2.76
CA ILE A 416 -7.48 -11.43 -1.87
C ILE A 416 -7.15 -10.96 -0.45
N CYS A 417 -7.17 -11.88 0.52
CA CYS A 417 -6.67 -11.70 1.88
C CYS A 417 -5.57 -12.71 2.23
N GLU A 418 -4.91 -12.50 3.37
CA GLU A 418 -3.84 -13.33 3.94
C GLU A 418 -4.15 -14.82 4.10
N LEU A 419 -5.42 -15.22 4.02
CA LEU A 419 -5.86 -16.61 4.07
C LEU A 419 -5.53 -17.38 2.78
N VAL A 420 -5.14 -16.70 1.68
CA VAL A 420 -4.72 -17.35 0.42
C VAL A 420 -3.61 -18.39 0.60
N TRP A 421 -2.75 -18.20 1.61
CA TRP A 421 -1.63 -19.10 1.90
C TRP A 421 -2.04 -20.39 2.61
N ASP A 422 -3.21 -20.38 3.27
CA ASP A 422 -3.76 -21.49 4.08
C ASP A 422 -5.02 -22.12 3.47
N ASP A 423 -5.62 -21.49 2.45
CA ASP A 423 -6.86 -21.91 1.81
C ASP A 423 -6.65 -23.18 0.97
N ARG A 424 -7.32 -24.26 1.40
CA ARG A 424 -7.22 -25.60 0.78
C ARG A 424 -8.26 -25.83 -0.33
N SER A 425 -9.04 -24.83 -0.71
CA SER A 425 -9.90 -24.90 -1.88
C SER A 425 -9.07 -24.96 -3.16
N LEU A 426 -9.63 -25.49 -4.25
CA LEU A 426 -8.95 -25.54 -5.55
C LEU A 426 -8.52 -24.14 -6.02
N VAL A 427 -9.37 -23.13 -5.79
CA VAL A 427 -9.08 -21.72 -6.12
C VAL A 427 -7.95 -21.16 -5.25
N GLY A 428 -7.94 -21.47 -3.94
CA GLY A 428 -6.86 -21.07 -3.04
C GLY A 428 -5.51 -21.66 -3.46
N MET A 429 -5.47 -22.96 -3.79
CA MET A 429 -4.27 -23.64 -4.25
C MET A 429 -3.77 -23.12 -5.61
N GLU A 430 -4.67 -22.92 -6.59
CA GLU A 430 -4.32 -22.35 -7.90
C GLU A 430 -3.75 -20.93 -7.75
N LEU A 431 -4.39 -20.07 -6.96
CA LEU A 431 -3.89 -18.72 -6.69
C LEU A 431 -2.53 -18.76 -5.99
N LYS A 432 -2.34 -19.64 -5.00
CA LYS A 432 -1.06 -19.83 -4.30
C LYS A 432 0.07 -20.21 -5.23
N GLU A 433 -0.11 -21.25 -6.06
CA GLU A 433 0.88 -21.72 -7.04
C GLU A 433 1.26 -20.60 -8.02
N LYS A 434 0.26 -19.86 -8.51
CA LYS A 434 0.47 -18.75 -9.45
C LYS A 434 1.15 -17.54 -8.81
N LEU A 435 0.87 -17.22 -7.55
CA LEU A 435 1.56 -16.17 -6.81
C LEU A 435 3.03 -16.54 -6.54
N GLN A 436 3.31 -17.80 -6.20
CA GLN A 436 4.68 -18.31 -6.08
C GLN A 436 5.43 -18.23 -7.42
N THR A 437 4.78 -18.61 -8.52
CA THR A 437 5.32 -18.44 -9.88
C THR A 437 5.67 -16.97 -10.17
N CYS A 438 4.84 -16.02 -9.73
CA CYS A 438 5.14 -14.59 -9.87
C CYS A 438 6.36 -14.15 -9.06
N MET A 439 6.59 -14.72 -7.86
CA MET A 439 7.79 -14.46 -7.05
C MET A 439 9.06 -14.97 -7.74
N ASP A 440 9.03 -16.17 -8.32
CA ASP A 440 10.15 -16.72 -9.09
C ASP A 440 10.47 -15.86 -10.33
N LEU A 441 9.45 -15.42 -11.07
CA LEU A 441 9.63 -14.53 -12.22
C LEU A 441 10.22 -13.17 -11.81
N LEU A 442 9.85 -12.62 -10.65
CA LEU A 442 10.45 -11.40 -10.11
C LEU A 442 11.92 -11.60 -9.70
N ALA A 443 12.27 -12.76 -9.14
CA ALA A 443 13.66 -13.11 -8.83
C ALA A 443 14.52 -13.22 -10.09
N ASP A 444 13.97 -13.80 -11.16
CA ASP A 444 14.63 -13.88 -12.47
C ASP A 444 14.80 -12.49 -13.12
N VAL A 445 13.83 -11.58 -12.97
CA VAL A 445 13.94 -10.17 -13.39
C VAL A 445 15.04 -9.43 -12.63
N LEU A 446 15.07 -9.54 -11.29
CA LEU A 446 16.08 -8.88 -10.46
C LEU A 446 17.49 -9.36 -10.82
N SER A 447 17.68 -10.67 -10.94
CA SER A 447 18.95 -11.29 -11.36
C SER A 447 19.40 -10.78 -12.74
N TYR A 448 18.48 -10.75 -13.72
CA TYR A 448 18.77 -10.26 -15.07
C TYR A 448 19.28 -8.81 -15.11
N HIS A 449 18.67 -7.89 -14.34
CA HIS A 449 19.13 -6.50 -14.28
C HIS A 449 20.40 -6.33 -13.44
N GLN A 450 20.61 -7.17 -12.42
CA GLN A 450 21.83 -7.18 -11.61
C GLN A 450 23.05 -7.54 -12.46
N ASP A 451 22.99 -8.65 -13.21
CA ASP A 451 24.08 -9.12 -14.08
C ASP A 451 24.44 -8.10 -15.19
N ASN A 452 23.43 -7.48 -15.80
CA ASN A 452 23.62 -6.53 -16.90
C ASN A 452 23.92 -5.09 -16.46
N SER A 453 23.84 -4.77 -15.15
CA SER A 453 24.19 -3.44 -14.61
C SER A 453 25.65 -3.04 -14.88
N SER A 454 26.53 -4.00 -15.15
CA SER A 454 27.92 -3.76 -15.57
C SER A 454 28.07 -3.16 -16.97
N ARG A 455 27.08 -3.33 -17.87
CA ARG A 455 27.21 -3.07 -19.33
C ARG A 455 26.48 -1.81 -19.81
N SER A 456 25.30 -1.53 -19.25
CA SER A 456 24.52 -0.31 -19.53
C SER A 456 24.00 0.25 -18.21
N GLN A 457 24.92 0.93 -17.49
CA GLN A 457 24.81 1.18 -16.05
C GLN A 457 23.49 1.86 -15.65
N VAL A 458 23.10 2.96 -16.31
CA VAL A 458 21.93 3.74 -15.88
C VAL A 458 20.61 3.01 -16.10
N HIS A 459 20.43 2.36 -17.25
CA HIS A 459 19.17 1.70 -17.58
C HIS A 459 18.90 0.50 -16.66
N HIS A 460 19.81 -0.49 -16.62
CA HIS A 460 19.57 -1.68 -15.79
C HIS A 460 19.57 -1.33 -14.31
N ARG A 461 20.27 -0.29 -13.86
CA ARG A 461 20.19 0.19 -12.47
C ARG A 461 18.81 0.75 -12.11
N VAL A 462 18.25 1.62 -12.95
CA VAL A 462 16.88 2.14 -12.74
C VAL A 462 15.85 1.01 -12.81
N ALA A 463 16.03 0.07 -13.75
CA ALA A 463 15.15 -1.08 -13.88
C ALA A 463 15.22 -2.04 -12.69
N TYR A 464 16.43 -2.32 -12.17
CA TYR A 464 16.65 -3.09 -10.95
C TYR A 464 15.95 -2.42 -9.76
N THR A 465 16.18 -1.12 -9.52
CA THR A 465 15.55 -0.37 -8.43
C THR A 465 14.03 -0.37 -8.53
N GLY A 466 13.46 -0.14 -9.73
CA GLY A 466 12.01 -0.18 -9.95
C GLY A 466 11.40 -1.56 -9.69
N SER A 467 12.08 -2.62 -10.16
CA SER A 467 11.66 -4.01 -9.93
C SER A 467 11.79 -4.42 -8.46
N ALA A 468 12.81 -3.93 -7.76
CA ALA A 468 13.02 -4.15 -6.33
C ALA A 468 11.90 -3.54 -5.48
N VAL A 469 11.55 -2.27 -5.73
CA VAL A 469 10.40 -1.62 -5.08
C VAL A 469 9.11 -2.38 -5.36
N PHE A 470 8.87 -2.76 -6.61
CA PHE A 470 7.67 -3.52 -6.97
C PHE A 470 7.61 -4.89 -6.26
N THR A 471 8.72 -5.61 -6.20
CA THR A 471 8.80 -6.92 -5.52
C THR A 471 8.48 -6.80 -4.03
N ILE A 472 9.01 -5.78 -3.34
CA ILE A 472 8.74 -5.53 -1.93
C ILE A 472 7.26 -5.17 -1.72
N GLN A 473 6.70 -4.25 -2.51
CA GLN A 473 5.29 -3.87 -2.39
C GLN A 473 4.34 -5.01 -2.74
N PHE A 474 4.70 -5.86 -3.71
CA PHE A 474 3.97 -7.08 -4.03
C PHE A 474 3.91 -8.01 -2.82
N LEU A 475 5.05 -8.31 -2.18
CA LEU A 475 5.10 -9.12 -0.96
C LEU A 475 4.27 -8.51 0.17
N GLN A 476 4.45 -7.22 0.48
CA GLN A 476 3.67 -6.49 1.49
C GLN A 476 2.15 -6.56 1.25
N THR A 477 1.73 -6.58 -0.02
CA THR A 477 0.30 -6.59 -0.39
C THR A 477 -0.34 -7.96 -0.20
N ILE A 478 0.41 -9.06 -0.35
CA ILE A 478 -0.16 -10.42 -0.43
C ILE A 478 0.25 -11.35 0.71
N LEU A 479 1.42 -11.16 1.32
CA LEU A 479 2.08 -12.16 2.18
C LEU A 479 2.59 -11.50 3.48
N PRO A 480 1.93 -11.74 4.62
CA PRO A 480 2.46 -11.36 5.93
C PRO A 480 3.84 -11.99 6.18
N PRO A 481 4.79 -11.26 6.80
CA PRO A 481 6.17 -11.73 6.97
C PRO A 481 6.26 -13.03 7.79
N GLU A 482 5.35 -13.24 8.75
CA GLU A 482 5.28 -14.44 9.60
C GLU A 482 5.00 -15.71 8.80
N LYS A 483 4.40 -15.59 7.62
CA LYS A 483 4.11 -16.70 6.69
C LYS A 483 5.16 -16.85 5.59
N ALA A 484 6.19 -16.00 5.55
CA ALA A 484 7.11 -15.94 4.41
C ALA A 484 7.95 -17.21 4.24
N SER A 485 8.48 -17.75 5.35
CA SER A 485 9.37 -18.93 5.40
C SER A 485 8.83 -20.17 4.69
N ALA A 486 7.52 -20.39 4.72
CA ALA A 486 6.87 -21.57 4.14
C ALA A 486 6.33 -21.35 2.71
N ASN A 487 6.35 -20.11 2.20
CA ASN A 487 5.62 -19.75 0.98
C ASN A 487 6.48 -19.04 -0.09
N VAL A 488 7.61 -18.41 0.26
CA VAL A 488 8.49 -17.76 -0.73
C VAL A 488 9.43 -18.78 -1.39
N PRO A 489 9.54 -18.82 -2.73
CA PRO A 489 10.49 -19.69 -3.44
C PRO A 489 11.97 -19.35 -3.16
N GLU A 490 12.85 -20.36 -3.23
CA GLU A 490 14.29 -20.23 -2.95
C GLU A 490 15.01 -19.17 -3.82
N LYS A 491 14.62 -19.04 -5.09
CA LYS A 491 15.12 -17.96 -5.97
C LYS A 491 14.78 -16.59 -5.42
N ALA A 492 13.53 -16.40 -4.96
CA ALA A 492 13.06 -15.14 -4.41
C ALA A 492 13.74 -14.82 -3.07
N VAL A 493 13.99 -15.83 -2.21
CA VAL A 493 14.82 -15.64 -1.00
C VAL A 493 16.21 -15.11 -1.37
N THR A 494 16.86 -15.70 -2.37
CA THR A 494 18.19 -15.30 -2.85
C THR A 494 18.18 -13.87 -3.42
N ALA A 495 17.15 -13.51 -4.20
CA ALA A 495 16.99 -12.16 -4.75
C ALA A 495 16.73 -11.11 -3.66
N ILE A 496 15.92 -11.42 -2.64
CA ILE A 496 15.68 -10.55 -1.48
C ILE A 496 16.98 -10.34 -0.69
N PHE A 497 17.78 -11.38 -0.49
CA PHE A 497 19.08 -11.26 0.17
C PHE A 497 20.04 -10.33 -0.59
N HIS A 498 20.16 -10.48 -1.91
CA HIS A 498 20.98 -9.58 -2.74
C HIS A 498 20.47 -8.13 -2.74
N LEU A 499 19.15 -7.92 -2.74
CA LEU A 499 18.52 -6.61 -2.60
C LEU A 499 18.89 -5.97 -1.26
N CYS A 500 18.82 -6.71 -0.15
CA CYS A 500 19.18 -6.18 1.18
C CYS A 500 20.65 -5.71 1.23
N LEU A 501 21.56 -6.42 0.57
CA LEU A 501 22.98 -6.06 0.48
C LEU A 501 23.28 -4.84 -0.43
N ASP A 502 22.31 -4.36 -1.20
CA ASP A 502 22.50 -3.21 -2.09
C ASP A 502 22.45 -1.88 -1.32
N LYS A 503 23.62 -1.44 -0.83
CA LYS A 503 23.80 -0.15 -0.15
C LYS A 503 23.21 1.02 -0.94
N SER A 504 23.31 1.04 -2.27
CA SER A 504 22.77 2.14 -3.09
C SER A 504 21.26 2.10 -3.27
N PHE A 505 20.62 0.94 -3.12
CA PHE A 505 19.16 0.84 -2.93
C PHE A 505 18.77 1.36 -1.54
N GLY A 506 19.46 0.88 -0.50
CA GLY A 506 19.23 1.26 0.90
C GLY A 506 19.31 2.76 1.16
N MET A 507 20.37 3.41 0.68
CA MET A 507 20.56 4.87 0.82
C MET A 507 19.50 5.69 0.08
N ALA A 508 18.88 5.15 -0.97
CA ALA A 508 17.85 5.85 -1.75
C ALA A 508 16.43 5.61 -1.20
N LEU A 509 16.18 4.43 -0.61
CA LEU A 509 14.85 3.97 -0.19
C LEU A 509 14.90 3.20 1.15
N PRO A 510 15.23 3.85 2.29
CA PRO A 510 15.47 3.16 3.56
C PRO A 510 14.28 2.29 4.02
N SER A 511 13.05 2.82 3.96
CA SER A 511 11.84 2.09 4.38
C SER A 511 11.55 0.83 3.55
N MET A 512 11.99 0.80 2.28
CA MET A 512 11.89 -0.39 1.45
C MET A 512 12.96 -1.42 1.83
N GLN A 513 14.18 -0.98 2.16
CA GLN A 513 15.23 -1.86 2.67
C GLN A 513 14.86 -2.46 4.03
N GLU A 514 14.35 -1.66 4.98
CA GLU A 514 13.85 -2.13 6.27
C GLU A 514 12.79 -3.23 6.11
N THR A 515 11.84 -3.02 5.18
CA THR A 515 10.83 -4.03 4.85
C THR A 515 11.48 -5.31 4.30
N ALA A 516 12.41 -5.19 3.35
CA ALA A 516 13.10 -6.34 2.77
C ALA A 516 13.91 -7.14 3.82
N VAL A 517 14.52 -6.44 4.77
CA VAL A 517 15.26 -7.04 5.89
C VAL A 517 14.33 -7.78 6.86
N ALA A 518 13.13 -7.24 7.13
CA ALA A 518 12.11 -7.92 7.93
C ALA A 518 11.62 -9.22 7.28
N TYR A 519 11.48 -9.26 5.93
CA TYR A 519 11.27 -10.52 5.22
C TYR A 519 12.49 -11.44 5.30
N LEU A 520 13.71 -10.92 5.11
CA LEU A 520 14.93 -11.71 5.15
C LEU A 520 15.12 -12.43 6.49
N GLU A 521 14.82 -11.76 7.62
CA GLU A 521 14.84 -12.32 8.97
C GLU A 521 13.97 -13.58 9.11
N GLN A 522 12.76 -13.54 8.53
CA GLN A 522 11.82 -14.67 8.56
C GLN A 522 12.18 -15.76 7.55
N LEU A 523 12.85 -15.40 6.44
CA LEU A 523 13.17 -16.33 5.36
C LEU A 523 14.44 -17.15 5.60
N ASN A 524 15.51 -16.53 6.10
CA ASN A 524 16.79 -17.21 6.29
C ASN A 524 17.66 -16.51 7.36
N SER A 525 17.83 -17.17 8.51
CA SER A 525 18.62 -16.68 9.64
C SER A 525 20.09 -16.42 9.30
N ASP A 526 20.68 -17.26 8.45
CA ASP A 526 22.11 -17.20 8.12
C ASP A 526 22.38 -16.06 7.13
N SER A 527 21.48 -15.86 6.16
CA SER A 527 21.49 -14.70 5.27
C SER A 527 21.22 -13.39 6.02
N HIS A 528 20.33 -13.39 7.01
CA HIS A 528 20.08 -12.21 7.85
C HIS A 528 21.30 -11.87 8.73
N GLU A 529 21.93 -12.85 9.38
CA GLU A 529 23.17 -12.65 10.15
C GLU A 529 24.33 -12.18 9.26
N LEU A 530 24.42 -12.69 8.02
CA LEU A 530 25.41 -12.21 7.04
C LEU A 530 25.13 -10.76 6.62
N TYR A 531 23.87 -10.39 6.36
CA TYR A 531 23.46 -9.00 6.11
C TYR A 531 23.83 -8.08 7.29
N ARG A 532 23.55 -8.51 8.53
CA ARG A 532 23.90 -7.76 9.75
C ARG A 532 25.42 -7.54 9.84
N ARG A 533 26.23 -8.58 9.61
CA ARG A 533 27.70 -8.49 9.59
C ARG A 533 28.23 -7.54 8.52
N VAL A 534 27.70 -7.61 7.29
CA VAL A 534 28.11 -6.70 6.20
C VAL A 534 27.74 -5.26 6.52
N THR A 535 26.57 -5.04 7.11
CA THR A 535 26.11 -3.71 7.53
C THR A 535 26.99 -3.13 8.64
N CYS A 536 27.29 -3.92 9.68
CA CYS A 536 28.24 -3.54 10.73
C CYS A 536 29.64 -3.25 10.17
N ALA A 537 30.17 -4.12 9.30
CA ALA A 537 31.48 -3.90 8.68
C ALA A 537 31.54 -2.62 7.84
N THR A 538 30.45 -2.32 7.12
CA THR A 538 30.32 -1.06 6.36
C THR A 538 30.29 0.14 7.29
N LEU A 539 29.50 0.10 8.37
CA LEU A 539 29.43 1.15 9.39
C LEU A 539 30.80 1.38 10.03
N TRP A 540 31.49 0.32 10.48
CA TRP A 540 32.82 0.43 11.07
C TRP A 540 33.84 1.06 10.12
N MET A 541 33.84 0.68 8.84
CA MET A 541 34.71 1.29 7.82
C MET A 541 34.35 2.76 7.55
N GLU A 542 33.05 3.10 7.48
CA GLU A 542 32.56 4.47 7.34
C GLU A 542 32.95 5.33 8.57
N SER A 543 32.82 4.81 9.79
CA SER A 543 33.24 5.45 11.04
C SER A 543 34.75 5.66 11.12
N THR A 544 35.56 4.64 10.80
CA THR A 544 37.03 4.76 10.72
C THR A 544 37.44 5.85 9.72
N CYS A 545 36.82 5.88 8.54
CA CYS A 545 37.10 6.92 7.54
C CYS A 545 36.67 8.32 7.98
N SER A 546 35.61 8.44 8.77
CA SER A 546 35.08 9.72 9.24
C SER A 546 35.89 10.28 10.41
N PHE A 547 36.27 9.43 11.37
CA PHE A 547 37.18 9.74 12.47
C PHE A 547 38.53 10.27 11.97
N LEU A 548 39.15 9.57 11.01
CA LEU A 548 40.45 9.95 10.44
C LEU A 548 40.42 11.22 9.56
N LYS A 549 39.23 11.69 9.14
CA LYS A 549 39.10 12.88 8.27
C LYS A 549 38.98 14.20 9.05
N GLU A 550 39.05 14.16 10.38
CA GLU A 550 38.87 15.30 11.30
C GLU A 550 37.62 16.15 11.03
N GLY A 551 36.45 15.63 11.44
CA GLY A 551 35.15 16.30 11.30
C GLY A 551 34.60 16.91 12.60
N GLU A 552 34.86 18.20 12.80
CA GLU A 552 34.21 19.10 13.77
C GLU A 552 34.30 18.78 15.29
N LYS A 553 33.93 19.77 16.12
CA LYS A 553 34.19 19.81 17.57
C LYS A 553 33.25 18.94 18.43
N ASN A 554 32.58 17.96 17.83
CA ASN A 554 31.57 17.15 18.52
C ASN A 554 32.22 15.93 19.19
N TRP A 555 32.86 16.18 20.35
CA TRP A 555 33.64 15.16 21.06
C TRP A 555 32.89 13.84 21.36
N PRO A 556 31.58 13.83 21.70
CA PRO A 556 30.84 12.58 21.87
C PRO A 556 30.75 11.75 20.59
N GLU A 557 30.42 12.37 19.45
CA GLU A 557 30.29 11.68 18.16
C GLU A 557 31.65 11.15 17.66
N LEU A 558 32.72 11.95 17.81
CA LEU A 558 34.08 11.47 17.48
C LEU A 558 34.49 10.27 18.33
N LEU A 559 34.02 10.19 19.58
CA LEU A 559 34.34 9.08 20.46
C LEU A 559 33.50 7.83 20.16
N GLU A 560 32.23 7.99 19.76
CA GLU A 560 31.42 6.91 19.21
C GLU A 560 32.02 6.38 17.90
N MET A 561 32.45 7.26 16.99
CA MET A 561 33.17 6.86 15.76
C MET A 561 34.48 6.12 16.08
N ALA A 562 35.23 6.54 17.08
CA ALA A 562 36.43 5.85 17.54
C ALA A 562 36.13 4.46 18.11
N GLU A 563 35.01 4.30 18.83
CA GLU A 563 34.56 3.01 19.37
C GLU A 563 34.17 2.05 18.24
N GLN A 564 33.37 2.52 17.27
CA GLN A 564 33.03 1.77 16.05
C GLN A 564 34.28 1.42 15.22
N ALA A 565 35.26 2.33 15.14
CA ALA A 565 36.51 2.08 14.42
C ALA A 565 37.38 0.97 15.07
N ILE A 566 37.33 0.83 16.40
CA ILE A 566 38.03 -0.25 17.11
C ILE A 566 37.33 -1.60 16.87
N GLU A 567 36.00 -1.62 16.89
CA GLU A 567 35.21 -2.83 16.58
C GLU A 567 35.41 -3.28 15.12
N GLY A 568 35.74 -2.35 14.21
CA GLY A 568 36.14 -2.61 12.83
C GLY A 568 37.54 -3.18 12.60
N LEU A 569 38.44 -3.16 13.58
CA LEU A 569 39.85 -3.57 13.40
C LEU A 569 40.04 -4.98 12.81
N PRO A 570 39.24 -6.01 13.14
CA PRO A 570 39.31 -7.33 12.51
C PRO A 570 38.96 -7.38 11.02
N PHE A 571 38.40 -6.30 10.46
CA PHE A 571 37.95 -6.22 9.07
C PHE A 571 38.85 -5.32 8.21
N HIS A 572 39.22 -4.14 8.70
CA HIS A 572 40.03 -3.19 7.94
C HIS A 572 41.53 -3.22 8.25
N GLU A 573 41.96 -3.91 9.32
CA GLU A 573 43.37 -4.11 9.75
C GLU A 573 44.23 -2.82 9.88
N HIS A 574 43.61 -1.65 9.81
CA HIS A 574 44.26 -0.34 9.77
C HIS A 574 44.76 0.11 11.16
N LEU A 575 45.86 -0.52 11.62
CA LEU A 575 46.51 -0.25 12.91
C LEU A 575 46.80 1.24 13.23
N PRO A 576 47.14 2.14 12.28
CA PRO A 576 47.31 3.56 12.56
C PRO A 576 46.13 4.25 13.27
N VAL A 577 44.90 3.73 13.13
CA VAL A 577 43.72 4.20 13.89
C VAL A 577 43.93 4.08 15.40
N VAL A 578 44.61 3.02 15.85
CA VAL A 578 44.92 2.78 17.28
C VAL A 578 45.73 3.95 17.84
N LYS A 579 46.70 4.44 17.07
CA LYS A 579 47.50 5.61 17.44
C LYS A 579 46.62 6.84 17.61
N GLU A 580 45.78 7.15 16.63
CA GLU A 580 44.90 8.33 16.69
C GLU A 580 43.88 8.22 17.85
N CYS A 581 43.32 7.03 18.12
CA CYS A 581 42.46 6.79 19.28
C CYS A 581 43.20 7.05 20.62
N VAL A 582 44.47 6.62 20.76
CA VAL A 582 45.27 6.88 21.97
C VAL A 582 45.59 8.36 22.12
N HIS A 583 45.95 9.06 21.03
CA HIS A 583 46.21 10.51 21.06
C HIS A 583 44.94 11.31 21.34
N PHE A 584 43.80 10.89 20.80
CA PHE A 584 42.49 11.47 21.08
C PHE A 584 42.10 11.31 22.55
N CYS A 585 42.27 10.12 23.13
CA CYS A 585 42.10 9.91 24.58
C CYS A 585 43.03 10.81 25.40
N ALA A 586 44.32 10.90 25.05
CA ALA A 586 45.25 11.80 25.74
C ALA A 586 44.86 13.29 25.61
N TYR A 587 44.27 13.70 24.48
CA TYR A 587 43.81 15.06 24.22
C TYR A 587 42.57 15.43 25.04
N LEU A 588 41.56 14.55 25.14
CA LEU A 588 40.34 14.79 25.93
C LEU A 588 40.62 15.03 27.43
N TRP A 589 41.77 14.55 27.93
CA TRP A 589 42.21 14.75 29.32
C TRP A 589 43.09 15.99 29.53
N LYS A 590 43.36 16.77 28.47
CA LYS A 590 44.03 18.08 28.54
C LYS A 590 43.06 19.25 28.74
N PHE A 591 41.75 19.04 28.74
CA PHE A 591 40.76 20.11 28.93
C PHE A 591 40.76 20.66 30.37
N ASP A 592 40.73 21.99 30.51
CA ASP A 592 40.66 22.68 31.81
C ASP A 592 39.37 22.41 32.59
N GLN A 593 38.27 22.09 31.88
CA GLN A 593 37.02 21.58 32.45
C GLN A 593 36.59 20.33 31.66
N PRO A 594 37.07 19.13 32.05
CA PRO A 594 36.72 17.91 31.36
C PRO A 594 35.30 17.48 31.75
N SER A 595 34.45 17.14 30.77
CA SER A 595 33.17 16.53 31.10
C SER A 595 33.40 15.10 31.64
N PRO A 596 32.73 14.72 32.74
CA PRO A 596 32.94 13.40 33.36
C PRO A 596 32.48 12.25 32.45
N VAL A 597 31.54 12.52 31.55
CA VAL A 597 31.06 11.55 30.55
C VAL A 597 32.17 11.25 29.54
N LEU A 598 32.76 12.26 28.88
CA LEU A 598 33.86 12.05 27.92
C LEU A 598 35.08 11.38 28.57
N GLN A 599 35.39 11.69 29.84
CA GLN A 599 36.45 11.00 30.58
C GLN A 599 36.12 9.52 30.80
N THR A 600 34.88 9.21 31.19
CA THR A 600 34.44 7.82 31.44
C THR A 600 34.48 7.00 30.15
N GLU A 601 33.95 7.54 29.05
CA GLU A 601 33.88 6.82 27.78
C GLU A 601 35.27 6.70 27.09
N SER A 602 36.12 7.74 27.12
CA SER A 602 37.52 7.63 26.64
C SER A 602 38.35 6.62 27.43
N GLN A 603 38.07 6.49 28.73
CA GLN A 603 38.71 5.50 29.58
C GLN A 603 38.20 4.07 29.32
N LYS A 604 36.94 3.88 28.85
CA LYS A 604 36.47 2.59 28.32
C LYS A 604 37.12 2.28 26.97
N LEU A 605 37.22 3.25 26.07
CA LEU A 605 37.86 3.13 24.76
C LEU A 605 39.32 2.64 24.90
N LEU A 606 40.09 3.28 25.79
CA LEU A 606 41.46 2.89 26.09
C LEU A 606 41.56 1.46 26.67
N LEU A 607 40.65 1.07 27.57
CA LEU A 607 40.61 -0.29 28.11
C LEU A 607 40.27 -1.33 27.04
N LYS A 608 39.33 -1.05 26.12
CA LYS A 608 39.03 -1.91 24.96
C LYS A 608 40.27 -2.13 24.09
N LEU A 609 41.11 -1.11 23.89
CA LEU A 609 42.36 -1.20 23.13
C LEU A 609 43.45 -2.03 23.84
N LEU A 610 43.67 -1.79 25.14
CA LEU A 610 44.67 -2.52 25.93
C LEU A 610 44.31 -4.01 26.08
N SER A 611 43.01 -4.30 26.26
CA SER A 611 42.49 -5.67 26.40
C SER A 611 42.13 -6.35 25.07
N HIS A 612 42.41 -5.71 23.93
CA HIS A 612 41.92 -6.13 22.61
C HIS A 612 42.35 -7.55 22.20
N PRO A 613 41.47 -8.40 21.61
CA PRO A 613 41.81 -9.80 21.29
C PRO A 613 42.94 -9.96 20.25
N LEU A 614 43.12 -8.99 19.34
CA LEU A 614 44.22 -9.01 18.37
C LEU A 614 45.52 -8.48 18.99
N LEU A 615 46.54 -9.35 19.08
CA LEU A 615 47.87 -9.00 19.61
C LEU A 615 48.53 -7.77 18.93
N PRO A 616 48.46 -7.55 17.60
CA PRO A 616 49.03 -6.35 16.98
C PRO A 616 48.42 -5.04 17.53
N VAL A 617 47.12 -5.04 17.83
CA VAL A 617 46.42 -3.88 18.42
C VAL A 617 46.92 -3.60 19.83
N LYS A 618 47.13 -4.63 20.66
CA LYS A 618 47.72 -4.47 21.99
C LYS A 618 49.12 -3.84 21.93
N ILE A 619 49.99 -4.38 21.06
CA ILE A 619 51.37 -3.90 20.90
C ILE A 619 51.39 -2.42 20.46
N GLU A 620 50.58 -2.06 19.47
CA GLU A 620 50.47 -0.67 19.00
C GLU A 620 49.92 0.26 20.10
N THR A 621 48.90 -0.19 20.85
CA THR A 621 48.31 0.57 21.96
C THR A 621 49.33 0.84 23.06
N TYR A 622 50.06 -0.19 23.52
CA TYR A 622 51.09 -0.03 24.55
C TYR A 622 52.25 0.84 24.07
N THR A 623 52.65 0.72 22.80
CA THR A 623 53.70 1.57 22.20
C THR A 623 53.27 3.03 22.15
N CYS A 624 52.06 3.31 21.66
CA CYS A 624 51.51 4.66 21.62
C CYS A 624 51.32 5.27 23.02
N ALA A 625 50.86 4.49 23.99
CA ALA A 625 50.72 4.94 25.37
C ALA A 625 52.09 5.31 25.99
N LEU A 626 53.12 4.49 25.74
CA LEU A 626 54.48 4.79 26.16
C LEU A 626 55.04 6.05 25.48
N ASP A 627 54.77 6.24 24.18
CA ASP A 627 55.25 7.42 23.46
C ASP A 627 54.57 8.70 23.95
N VAL A 628 53.25 8.68 24.25
CA VAL A 628 52.56 9.79 24.94
C VAL A 628 53.19 10.09 26.30
N VAL A 629 53.60 9.07 27.06
CA VAL A 629 54.32 9.26 28.34
C VAL A 629 55.70 9.88 28.13
N LYS A 630 56.48 9.40 27.14
CA LYS A 630 57.80 9.96 26.78
C LYS A 630 57.68 11.41 26.29
N GLU A 631 56.64 11.76 25.54
CA GLU A 631 56.39 13.14 25.13
C GLU A 631 56.03 14.01 26.34
N CYS A 632 55.03 13.62 27.14
CA CYS A 632 54.55 14.44 28.25
C CYS A 632 55.60 14.63 29.38
N LEU A 633 56.42 13.59 29.65
CA LEU A 633 57.43 13.60 30.73
C LEU A 633 58.87 13.76 30.22
N GLY A 634 59.06 13.97 28.91
CA GLY A 634 60.38 14.05 28.29
C GLY A 634 61.19 15.27 28.75
N ILE A 635 62.50 15.07 28.94
CA ILE A 635 63.45 16.09 29.44
C ILE A 635 63.39 17.40 28.62
N GLN A 636 63.05 17.32 27.33
CA GLN A 636 62.93 18.47 26.43
C GLN A 636 61.82 19.45 26.87
N ASN A 637 60.73 18.94 27.43
CA ASN A 637 59.57 19.73 27.85
C ASN A 637 59.74 20.44 29.19
N MET A 638 60.75 20.06 29.99
CA MET A 638 61.14 20.80 31.21
C MET A 638 61.57 22.27 30.94
N SER A 639 61.85 22.60 29.67
CA SER A 639 62.19 23.96 29.24
C SER A 639 60.96 24.85 28.96
N ARG A 640 59.78 24.26 28.70
CA ARG A 640 58.53 24.98 28.40
C ARG A 640 57.68 25.12 29.65
N LYS A 641 57.53 26.35 30.15
CA LYS A 641 56.67 26.67 31.31
C LYS A 641 55.18 26.73 30.94
N GLU A 642 54.66 25.67 30.33
CA GLU A 642 53.24 25.54 30.01
C GLU A 642 52.56 24.64 31.04
N SER A 643 51.71 25.24 31.89
CA SER A 643 50.93 24.55 32.91
C SER A 643 49.83 23.70 32.27
N GLY A 644 50.18 22.51 31.82
CA GLY A 644 49.26 21.59 31.15
C GLY A 644 49.94 20.41 30.44
N LEU A 645 51.25 20.48 30.14
CA LEU A 645 51.93 19.44 29.35
C LEU A 645 51.80 18.03 29.97
N CYS A 646 51.86 17.89 31.29
CA CYS A 646 51.71 16.60 31.98
C CYS A 646 50.26 16.09 32.10
N SER A 647 49.23 16.92 31.85
CA SER A 647 47.83 16.49 32.03
C SER A 647 47.42 15.41 31.03
N GLY A 648 48.10 15.36 29.88
CA GLY A 648 47.96 14.30 28.87
C GLY A 648 48.35 12.90 29.35
N VAL A 649 48.92 12.73 30.55
CA VAL A 649 49.18 11.41 31.17
C VAL A 649 48.02 10.95 32.07
N ASN A 650 47.13 11.85 32.48
CA ASN A 650 46.08 11.56 33.48
C ASN A 650 45.14 10.42 33.05
N PHE A 651 44.90 10.25 31.74
CA PHE A 651 44.09 9.16 31.19
C PHE A 651 44.65 7.75 31.50
N LEU A 652 45.97 7.62 31.69
CA LEU A 652 46.64 6.36 32.08
C LEU A 652 46.61 6.10 33.60
N LEU A 653 46.45 7.15 34.41
CA LEU A 653 46.53 7.07 35.88
C LEU A 653 45.23 6.55 36.53
N HIS A 654 44.20 6.25 35.74
CA HIS A 654 42.96 5.69 36.27
C HIS A 654 43.15 4.24 36.76
N HIS A 655 42.62 3.91 37.94
CA HIS A 655 42.88 2.64 38.63
C HIS A 655 42.65 1.37 37.78
N LYS A 656 41.64 1.36 36.90
CA LYS A 656 41.37 0.24 35.99
C LYS A 656 42.44 0.10 34.89
N VAL A 657 42.94 1.22 34.38
CA VAL A 657 43.97 1.26 33.33
C VAL A 657 45.32 0.84 33.91
N LEU A 658 45.66 1.33 35.10
CA LEU A 658 46.84 0.89 35.84
C LEU A 658 46.79 -0.60 36.18
N TYR A 659 45.62 -1.14 36.52
CA TYR A 659 45.45 -2.58 36.73
C TYR A 659 45.70 -3.39 35.46
N GLU A 660 45.11 -2.98 34.32
CA GLU A 660 45.32 -3.65 33.02
C GLU A 660 46.80 -3.67 32.63
N ILE A 661 47.49 -2.52 32.69
CA ILE A 661 48.92 -2.41 32.40
C ILE A 661 49.75 -3.29 33.35
N SER A 662 49.40 -3.32 34.64
CA SER A 662 50.18 -4.06 35.66
C SER A 662 49.98 -5.58 35.57
N ALA A 663 48.76 -6.05 35.30
CA ALA A 663 48.40 -7.47 35.30
C ALA A 663 48.50 -8.13 33.92
N PHE A 664 48.29 -7.38 32.83
CA PHE A 664 48.22 -7.90 31.46
C PHE A 664 49.13 -7.16 30.47
N GLY A 665 49.94 -6.20 30.94
CA GLY A 665 51.05 -5.62 30.18
C GLY A 665 52.41 -6.09 30.73
N LEU A 666 52.65 -5.89 32.03
CA LEU A 666 53.92 -6.21 32.70
C LEU A 666 54.07 -7.68 33.11
N GLN A 667 52.99 -8.45 33.17
CA GLN A 667 52.98 -9.88 33.56
C GLN A 667 52.52 -10.81 32.43
N ASP A 668 52.37 -10.28 31.21
CA ASP A 668 51.96 -11.05 30.04
C ASP A 668 53.08 -12.04 29.62
N SER A 669 52.69 -13.29 29.35
CA SER A 669 53.61 -14.38 28.98
C SER A 669 54.03 -14.32 27.51
N ALA A 670 53.38 -13.49 26.70
CA ALA A 670 53.83 -13.13 25.38
C ALA A 670 54.92 -12.04 25.48
N GLU A 671 56.21 -12.43 25.39
CA GLU A 671 57.40 -11.56 25.56
C GLU A 671 57.38 -10.22 24.76
N LYS A 672 56.55 -10.11 23.72
CA LYS A 672 56.45 -8.92 22.86
C LYS A 672 55.66 -7.77 23.47
N THR A 673 54.67 -8.00 24.33
CA THR A 673 53.94 -6.91 25.02
C THR A 673 54.74 -6.37 26.21
N THR A 674 55.41 -7.25 26.94
CA THR A 674 56.31 -6.92 28.05
C THR A 674 57.57 -6.14 27.60
N ALA A 675 58.18 -6.52 26.47
CA ALA A 675 59.43 -5.89 25.98
C ALA A 675 59.32 -4.39 25.65
N HIS A 676 58.12 -3.87 25.35
CA HIS A 676 57.96 -2.45 25.03
C HIS A 676 57.95 -1.54 26.26
N PHE A 677 57.49 -1.99 27.43
CA PHE A 677 57.53 -1.20 28.67
C PHE A 677 58.90 -1.21 29.36
N LEU A 678 59.73 -2.20 29.06
CA LEU A 678 61.10 -2.35 29.56
C LEU A 678 62.08 -2.46 28.38
N PRO A 679 62.32 -1.37 27.63
CA PRO A 679 63.41 -1.33 26.66
C PRO A 679 64.74 -1.32 27.42
N ASP A 680 65.38 -2.49 27.48
CA ASP A 680 66.75 -2.80 27.91
C ASP A 680 67.32 -2.03 29.13
N THR A 681 67.48 -2.76 30.24
CA THR A 681 68.47 -2.44 31.30
C THR A 681 69.89 -2.75 30.85
#